data_AF-A0A0C7N5F9-F1
#
_entry.id   AF-A0A0C7N5F9-F1
#
_cell.length_a   1.000
_cell.length_b   1.000
_cell.length_c   1.000
_cell.angle_alpha   90.00
_cell.angle_beta   90.00
_cell.angle_gamma   90.00
#
_symmetry.space_group_name_H-M   'P 1'
#
loop_
_entity.id
_entity.type
_entity.pdbx_description
1 polymer ?
#
loop_
_entity_poly.entity_id
_entity_poly.type
_entity_poly.pdbx_seq_one_letter_code
_entity_poly.pdbx_strand_id
1 'polypeptide(L)'
;MVQSPSTPFAGDGKAQFEFTPIGHANGKSVSSSGTPSEDRKRRTSHIDESLLSVDRIDDGSRKRARASDDTLNSTRIFNESSFDDTLPSHAGIPSVKRYQGNEILGEANGNNENLGASNPLKEQQDSMYKLNVENYNLRVKCNSLLKFLNNVTDAGELKENLAIMDELNDWKSKYQKLAASYRELQLKFDDGGDSDERQRETALQNAQLAELEQKLRNYQESVSTSREHISRLESKLKISNQGSNTREDELEVKIRHLREKIGRLEAQIAEKNDEVKSREDTIKSLNSDLERQDTACQNLQNTIGQHLKKIDELELQVQNTEQQVQKLERALDAARHELQISAQGKETHDTGAQLQIDSLRNTNSKLQSELDRAQFETRQSQAQVEKLSSKAKGVAINITRKDDQIQILQQEIKQLQHDQVSHRKEDARESGSLNEKVEALTAEVKRILQDKERLERDNDSLRGRIVSQATRSPALRENRRTQERALENSKLQIRIEELQNELNLSQKAASAAKQNHRLEIERLQAQIESSDMQPFLTKTKLEKEISILKLELESLRETKSREISLLENRCEMLIKENTRISQQVDSQVGLSQRQKVDKQKEVDELIQRCGELSTERLKLRKELSQTQESEAQKNGEISKLTSRLEYVTNEFVRYKELQGSNSDPNTGTLNERWSEKYRNMKRKILQELKTLQTENLDLERRLLEGTKTAPRSASPDLNKLSLQDQVDYYKLRYRHEVVHNGDLKVMNEYLNRVLRASSRHLRLDIMKLEDEALSDLSPQYPNRHRLKFKTVALMVLAAVRFEHAAQKVRWDAQRLNYLRQKIVLDQDRVTW
;
A
#
# COMPACT_ATOMS: atom_id res chain seq x y z
N MET A 1 13.46 46.99 -2.08
CA MET A 1 14.81 46.42 -2.17
C MET A 1 15.04 45.50 -1.00
N VAL A 2 15.39 44.25 -1.27
CA VAL A 2 16.17 43.25 -0.48
C VAL A 2 16.03 41.94 -1.28
N GLN A 3 17.07 41.12 -1.36
CA GLN A 3 17.13 39.97 -2.28
C GLN A 3 16.99 38.62 -1.54
N SER A 4 16.41 37.64 -2.22
CA SER A 4 16.54 36.21 -1.88
C SER A 4 17.66 35.59 -2.71
N PRO A 5 18.49 34.69 -2.15
CA PRO A 5 19.61 34.07 -2.87
C PRO A 5 19.17 32.96 -3.83
N SER A 6 19.92 32.78 -4.92
CA SER A 6 19.70 31.78 -5.97
C SER A 6 20.51 30.50 -5.76
N THR A 7 20.02 29.40 -6.31
CA THR A 7 20.76 28.12 -6.44
C THR A 7 21.67 28.11 -7.68
N PRO A 8 22.87 27.50 -7.61
CA PRO A 8 23.75 27.32 -8.77
C PRO A 8 23.42 26.03 -9.54
N PHE A 9 23.81 26.00 -10.82
CA PHE A 9 23.63 24.88 -11.75
C PHE A 9 24.71 23.78 -11.63
N ALA A 10 24.43 22.63 -12.22
CA ALA A 10 25.41 21.57 -12.47
C ALA A 10 26.42 21.95 -13.56
N GLY A 11 27.58 21.28 -13.59
CA GLY A 11 28.59 21.41 -14.64
C GLY A 11 29.23 20.06 -14.96
N ASP A 12 29.50 19.82 -16.25
CA ASP A 12 30.03 18.57 -16.80
C ASP A 12 31.52 18.33 -16.47
N GLY A 13 31.96 17.07 -16.53
CA GLY A 13 33.33 16.69 -16.14
C GLY A 13 33.77 15.27 -16.52
N LYS A 14 33.67 14.89 -17.80
CA LYS A 14 34.25 13.62 -18.30
C LYS A 14 35.76 13.76 -18.56
N ALA A 15 36.57 12.93 -17.92
CA ALA A 15 37.92 12.57 -18.36
C ALA A 15 38.27 11.14 -17.93
N GLN A 16 38.97 10.39 -18.80
CA GLN A 16 39.51 9.05 -18.53
C GLN A 16 41.04 9.16 -18.50
N PHE A 17 41.73 8.45 -17.59
CA PHE A 17 43.10 7.89 -17.71
C PHE A 17 43.30 6.94 -16.50
N GLU A 18 43.39 5.63 -16.69
CA GLU A 18 44.56 4.82 -17.08
C GLU A 18 45.46 4.35 -15.91
N PHE A 19 45.08 3.18 -15.38
CA PHE A 19 45.88 2.05 -14.94
C PHE A 19 47.43 2.20 -14.83
N THR A 20 47.98 2.02 -13.62
CA THR A 20 49.35 1.48 -13.42
C THR A 20 49.43 0.71 -12.07
N PRO A 21 50.01 -0.51 -12.01
CA PRO A 21 50.04 -1.34 -10.79
C PRO A 21 51.41 -1.42 -10.09
N ILE A 22 51.46 -2.22 -9.01
CA ILE A 22 52.62 -2.72 -8.23
C ILE A 22 53.13 -1.76 -7.13
N GLY A 23 52.87 -2.16 -5.88
CA GLY A 23 53.22 -1.40 -4.69
C GLY A 23 54.61 -1.68 -4.09
N HIS A 24 54.82 -1.14 -2.89
CA HIS A 24 55.75 -1.67 -1.89
C HIS A 24 55.25 -1.30 -0.49
N ALA A 25 55.36 -2.22 0.46
CA ALA A 25 55.11 -1.98 1.88
C ALA A 25 56.43 -2.00 2.66
N ASN A 26 56.54 -1.18 3.70
CA ASN A 26 57.63 -1.22 4.67
C ASN A 26 57.14 -0.70 6.03
N GLY A 27 56.69 -1.60 6.90
CA GLY A 27 56.38 -1.29 8.30
C GLY A 27 57.64 -1.38 9.17
N LYS A 28 57.84 -0.42 10.07
CA LYS A 28 58.85 -0.50 11.14
C LYS A 28 58.21 -0.89 12.47
N SER A 29 58.97 -1.63 13.27
CA SER A 29 58.64 -2.13 14.59
C SER A 29 58.91 -1.11 15.70
N VAL A 30 58.65 -1.51 16.96
CA VAL A 30 59.03 -0.95 18.29
C VAL A 30 57.79 -0.77 19.19
N SER A 31 57.76 -1.09 20.50
CA SER A 31 58.33 -2.19 21.31
C SER A 31 57.75 -2.10 22.73
N SER A 32 57.94 -3.14 23.58
CA SER A 32 57.83 -3.10 25.06
C SER A 32 56.42 -2.87 25.66
N SER A 33 56.10 -3.16 26.93
CA SER A 33 56.52 -4.22 27.88
C SER A 33 55.69 -4.11 29.17
N GLY A 34 55.25 -5.21 29.80
CA GLY A 34 54.71 -5.16 31.17
C GLY A 34 53.72 -6.26 31.59
N THR A 35 54.21 -7.26 32.33
CA THR A 35 53.47 -8.08 33.33
C THR A 35 53.83 -7.54 34.74
N PRO A 36 53.18 -7.88 35.89
CA PRO A 36 52.42 -9.08 36.33
C PRO A 36 50.90 -8.83 36.54
N SER A 37 49.99 -9.78 36.85
CA SER A 37 49.95 -11.14 37.46
C SER A 37 49.46 -11.19 38.93
N GLU A 38 48.74 -12.28 39.26
CA GLU A 38 48.01 -12.58 40.53
C GLU A 38 46.71 -11.75 40.79
N ASP A 39 45.65 -12.23 41.47
CA ASP A 39 45.48 -13.51 42.20
C ASP A 39 44.04 -14.12 42.21
N ARG A 40 43.98 -15.43 42.50
CA ARG A 40 42.95 -16.28 43.17
C ARG A 40 41.40 -16.10 43.04
N LYS A 41 40.80 -17.11 42.39
CA LYS A 41 39.93 -18.21 42.94
C LYS A 41 38.59 -17.95 43.71
N ARG A 42 37.58 -18.75 43.30
CA ARG A 42 36.50 -19.44 44.10
C ARG A 42 35.31 -18.64 44.70
N ARG A 43 34.08 -18.94 44.21
CA ARG A 43 32.95 -19.64 44.90
C ARG A 43 31.69 -19.69 43.97
N THR A 44 30.93 -20.79 43.86
CA THR A 44 29.68 -21.21 44.59
C THR A 44 28.57 -20.13 44.63
N SER A 45 27.26 -20.39 44.52
CA SER A 45 26.45 -21.63 44.69
C SER A 45 24.97 -21.44 44.22
N HIS A 46 24.16 -22.51 44.29
CA HIS A 46 22.68 -22.59 44.15
C HIS A 46 22.04 -22.32 42.77
N ILE A 47 21.16 -23.25 42.36
CA ILE A 47 19.70 -23.10 42.47
C ILE A 47 19.07 -24.51 42.50
N ASP A 48 18.09 -24.70 43.40
CA ASP A 48 17.25 -25.90 43.56
C ASP A 48 15.93 -25.70 42.76
N GLU A 49 15.02 -26.65 42.52
CA GLU A 49 14.84 -28.05 42.93
C GLU A 49 13.85 -28.74 41.95
N SER A 50 13.70 -30.08 42.01
CA SER A 50 12.51 -30.89 41.62
C SER A 50 11.88 -30.69 40.21
N LEU A 51 11.66 -31.74 39.41
CA LEU A 51 10.80 -32.90 39.71
C LEU A 51 11.21 -34.17 38.93
N LEU A 52 11.08 -35.31 39.61
CA LEU A 52 10.53 -36.62 39.18
C LEU A 52 10.53 -37.02 37.67
N SER A 53 10.87 -38.25 37.28
CA SER A 53 11.21 -39.47 38.04
C SER A 53 11.58 -40.65 37.13
N VAL A 54 12.50 -41.54 37.59
CA VAL A 54 12.53 -43.02 37.34
C VAL A 54 12.75 -43.48 35.87
N ASP A 55 13.60 -44.47 35.55
CA ASP A 55 14.19 -45.56 36.36
C ASP A 55 15.70 -45.82 36.11
N ARG A 56 16.30 -46.74 36.88
CA ARG A 56 17.66 -47.30 36.72
C ARG A 56 17.62 -48.59 35.86
N ILE A 57 18.72 -49.11 35.31
CA ILE A 57 19.76 -49.98 35.91
C ILE A 57 20.80 -50.22 34.77
N ASP A 58 22.11 -49.96 34.95
CA ASP A 58 23.20 -50.94 35.27
C ASP A 58 23.45 -51.97 34.14
N ASP A 59 24.65 -52.42 33.72
CA ASP A 59 26.10 -52.15 33.92
C ASP A 59 26.75 -52.52 32.53
N GLY A 60 27.99 -52.31 32.09
CA GLY A 60 29.29 -52.15 32.74
C GLY A 60 30.42 -52.62 31.80
N SER A 61 31.50 -51.84 31.71
CA SER A 61 32.84 -52.26 31.20
C SER A 61 32.99 -52.55 29.68
N ARG A 62 33.84 -51.84 28.90
CA ARG A 62 35.32 -51.80 28.79
C ARG A 62 35.98 -52.91 27.92
N LYS A 63 36.41 -52.55 26.70
CA LYS A 63 37.76 -52.77 26.06
C LYS A 63 37.65 -52.66 24.52
N ARG A 64 38.42 -51.77 23.87
CA ARG A 64 39.67 -52.07 23.13
C ARG A 64 39.52 -53.29 22.19
N ALA A 65 39.17 -53.14 20.92
CA ALA A 65 39.88 -52.49 19.80
C ALA A 65 41.11 -53.25 19.26
N ARG A 66 41.00 -53.67 17.99
CA ARG A 66 41.93 -53.34 16.90
C ARG A 66 41.33 -53.73 15.54
N ALA A 67 41.41 -52.81 14.58
CA ALA A 67 41.43 -53.17 13.17
C ALA A 67 42.90 -53.26 12.73
N SER A 68 43.17 -54.05 11.69
CA SER A 68 44.45 -54.10 10.98
C SER A 68 44.17 -54.44 9.53
N ASP A 69 44.78 -53.67 8.63
CA ASP A 69 44.40 -53.55 7.22
C ASP A 69 45.21 -54.49 6.31
N ASP A 70 44.83 -54.57 5.04
CA ASP A 70 45.57 -55.30 4.00
C ASP A 70 47.00 -54.78 3.82
N THR A 71 47.96 -55.68 3.62
CA THR A 71 49.21 -55.35 2.91
C THR A 71 49.70 -56.51 2.05
N LEU A 72 49.79 -56.25 0.74
CA LEU A 72 50.38 -57.10 -0.28
C LEU A 72 51.92 -57.07 -0.22
N ASN A 73 52.62 -58.18 -0.54
CA ASN A 73 53.74 -58.11 -1.50
C ASN A 73 54.27 -59.47 -2.02
N SER A 74 55.20 -59.38 -2.98
CA SER A 74 56.12 -60.38 -3.54
C SER A 74 55.57 -61.36 -4.58
N THR A 75 55.57 -60.89 -5.83
CA THR A 75 55.61 -61.71 -7.06
C THR A 75 57.02 -62.24 -7.33
N ARG A 76 57.14 -63.44 -7.97
CA ARG A 76 58.24 -63.95 -8.86
C ARG A 76 58.20 -65.50 -8.94
N ILE A 77 58.66 -66.19 -9.99
CA ILE A 77 58.77 -65.93 -11.46
C ILE A 77 59.04 -67.28 -12.19
N PHE A 78 58.45 -67.49 -13.39
CA PHE A 78 58.83 -68.44 -14.48
C PHE A 78 58.91 -69.99 -14.30
N ASN A 79 58.20 -70.66 -15.24
CA ASN A 79 58.59 -71.73 -16.19
C ASN A 79 59.31 -73.07 -15.83
N GLU A 80 58.71 -74.14 -16.37
CA GLU A 80 59.26 -75.19 -17.28
C GLU A 80 60.29 -76.27 -16.85
N SER A 81 59.91 -77.51 -17.22
CA SER A 81 60.73 -78.58 -17.85
C SER A 81 61.62 -79.52 -17.02
N SER A 82 61.52 -80.81 -17.41
CA SER A 82 62.54 -81.87 -17.52
C SER A 82 63.55 -82.17 -16.39
N PHE A 83 63.52 -83.44 -15.94
CA PHE A 83 64.67 -84.37 -15.83
C PHE A 83 66.10 -83.79 -15.87
N ASP A 84 66.80 -83.89 -14.74
CA ASP A 84 67.94 -84.82 -14.49
C ASP A 84 68.16 -84.85 -12.95
N ASP A 85 68.61 -85.90 -12.26
CA ASP A 85 69.54 -87.03 -12.47
C ASP A 85 70.90 -86.83 -11.74
N THR A 86 71.54 -87.99 -11.48
CA THR A 86 72.91 -88.30 -11.07
C THR A 86 73.02 -89.02 -9.71
N LEU A 87 73.29 -90.33 -9.60
CA LEU A 87 74.33 -91.23 -10.18
C LEU A 87 75.59 -91.32 -9.26
N PRO A 88 76.46 -92.39 -9.30
CA PRO A 88 76.79 -93.14 -10.52
C PRO A 88 77.21 -94.64 -10.51
N SER A 89 77.13 -95.24 -11.71
CA SER A 89 78.09 -96.20 -12.32
C SER A 89 78.24 -97.63 -11.74
N HIS A 90 78.64 -98.68 -12.48
CA HIS A 90 78.73 -98.92 -13.94
C HIS A 90 78.78 -100.43 -14.27
N ALA A 91 78.27 -100.81 -15.46
CA ALA A 91 78.69 -101.86 -16.41
C ALA A 91 79.41 -103.19 -15.99
N GLY A 92 79.06 -104.31 -16.64
CA GLY A 92 79.97 -105.46 -16.82
C GLY A 92 79.37 -106.84 -17.17
N ILE A 93 79.79 -107.43 -18.31
CA ILE A 93 79.54 -108.81 -18.81
C ILE A 93 80.74 -109.20 -19.72
N PRO A 94 81.28 -110.44 -19.84
CA PRO A 94 81.16 -111.69 -19.05
C PRO A 94 82.54 -112.35 -18.65
N SER A 95 82.50 -113.56 -18.05
CA SER A 95 83.29 -114.78 -18.43
C SER A 95 84.25 -115.50 -17.43
N VAL A 96 83.98 -116.81 -17.23
CA VAL A 96 84.87 -117.99 -17.37
C VAL A 96 86.15 -118.19 -16.48
N LYS A 97 86.06 -119.20 -15.57
CA LYS A 97 87.08 -120.19 -15.09
C LYS A 97 88.24 -119.83 -14.09
N ARG A 98 88.14 -120.51 -12.92
CA ARG A 98 89.12 -121.50 -12.31
C ARG A 98 90.27 -121.09 -11.35
N TYR A 99 90.35 -121.93 -10.29
CA TYR A 99 91.51 -122.53 -9.57
C TYR A 99 92.16 -121.89 -8.30
N GLN A 100 92.14 -122.72 -7.22
CA GLN A 100 93.16 -122.99 -6.16
C GLN A 100 93.70 -121.85 -5.26
N GLY A 101 94.09 -122.11 -3.99
CA GLY A 101 93.94 -123.34 -3.17
C GLY A 101 94.82 -123.40 -1.89
N ASN A 102 94.58 -124.41 -1.04
CA ASN A 102 95.38 -124.89 0.13
C ASN A 102 95.53 -123.90 1.33
N GLU A 103 96.02 -124.23 2.55
CA GLU A 103 96.82 -125.34 3.17
C GLU A 103 96.28 -125.73 4.59
N ILE A 104 96.95 -126.47 5.52
CA ILE A 104 97.31 -127.92 5.64
C ILE A 104 97.46 -128.29 7.17
N LEU A 105 97.74 -129.56 7.54
CA LEU A 105 98.05 -130.18 8.88
C LEU A 105 96.88 -130.65 9.78
N GLY A 106 96.92 -131.83 10.44
CA GLY A 106 97.84 -132.98 10.31
C GLY A 106 97.74 -134.08 11.41
N GLU A 107 98.00 -135.36 11.04
CA GLU A 107 98.50 -136.53 11.86
C GLU A 107 97.64 -137.14 13.01
N ALA A 108 97.74 -138.43 13.46
CA ALA A 108 98.33 -139.70 12.92
C ALA A 108 97.87 -140.98 13.71
N ASN A 109 98.22 -142.20 13.20
CA ASN A 109 98.19 -143.57 13.81
C ASN A 109 96.83 -144.27 14.12
N GLY A 110 96.68 -145.62 14.09
CA GLY A 110 97.56 -146.72 13.63
C GLY A 110 97.06 -148.16 13.98
N ASN A 111 97.52 -149.19 13.23
CA ASN A 111 97.42 -150.67 13.43
C ASN A 111 96.01 -151.35 13.22
N ASN A 112 95.86 -152.64 12.81
CA ASN A 112 96.82 -153.75 12.61
C ASN A 112 96.35 -154.88 11.61
N GLU A 113 97.28 -155.49 10.84
CA GLU A 113 97.35 -156.91 10.30
C GLU A 113 96.16 -157.57 9.51
N ASN A 114 96.23 -158.63 8.66
CA ASN A 114 97.19 -159.49 7.88
C ASN A 114 96.31 -160.41 6.93
N LEU A 115 96.63 -161.29 5.95
CA LEU A 115 97.74 -161.86 5.10
C LEU A 115 97.03 -162.68 3.94
N GLY A 116 97.60 -163.33 2.88
CA GLY A 116 98.95 -163.43 2.29
C GLY A 116 99.18 -164.66 1.33
N ALA A 117 99.32 -164.45 0.00
CA ALA A 117 99.79 -165.40 -1.07
C ALA A 117 98.89 -166.66 -1.42
N SER A 118 99.10 -167.51 -2.45
CA SER A 118 100.20 -167.75 -3.44
C SER A 118 99.72 -168.41 -4.78
N ASN A 119 100.64 -168.75 -5.71
CA ASN A 119 100.42 -169.31 -7.08
C ASN A 119 100.98 -170.76 -7.18
N PRO A 120 100.54 -171.65 -8.11
CA PRO A 120 101.31 -171.86 -9.36
C PRO A 120 100.50 -172.26 -10.61
N LEU A 121 101.12 -172.16 -11.81
CA LEU A 121 100.47 -172.32 -13.12
C LEU A 121 101.30 -173.17 -14.12
N LYS A 122 101.61 -174.43 -13.79
CA LYS A 122 102.39 -175.31 -14.71
C LYS A 122 102.09 -176.82 -14.58
N GLU A 123 100.86 -177.15 -14.18
CA GLU A 123 100.31 -178.51 -14.19
C GLU A 123 98.79 -178.49 -14.52
N GLN A 124 98.25 -177.77 -15.51
CA GLN A 124 98.81 -177.29 -16.80
C GLN A 124 99.89 -178.23 -17.39
N GLN A 125 99.58 -179.19 -18.27
CA GLN A 125 98.42 -179.27 -19.17
C GLN A 125 97.80 -180.67 -19.31
N ASP A 126 98.55 -181.76 -19.09
CA ASP A 126 98.22 -183.05 -19.71
C ASP A 126 96.97 -183.74 -19.14
N SER A 127 96.83 -183.77 -17.82
CA SER A 127 95.62 -184.27 -17.15
C SER A 127 94.39 -183.43 -17.52
N MET A 128 94.57 -182.11 -17.55
CA MET A 128 93.55 -181.14 -17.99
C MET A 128 93.16 -181.31 -19.47
N TYR A 129 94.09 -181.68 -20.36
CA TYR A 129 93.79 -181.89 -21.78
C TYR A 129 92.95 -183.16 -21.97
N LYS A 130 93.31 -184.24 -21.27
CA LYS A 130 92.60 -185.53 -21.33
C LYS A 130 91.17 -185.39 -20.81
N LEU A 131 90.99 -184.77 -19.65
CA LEU A 131 89.66 -184.46 -19.11
C LEU A 131 88.87 -183.48 -19.98
N ASN A 132 89.51 -182.47 -20.59
CA ASN A 132 88.80 -181.52 -21.46
C ASN A 132 88.18 -182.18 -22.71
N VAL A 133 88.80 -183.21 -23.30
CA VAL A 133 88.21 -183.90 -24.47
C VAL A 133 86.94 -184.66 -24.10
N GLU A 134 86.93 -185.35 -22.95
CA GLU A 134 85.72 -186.03 -22.44
C GLU A 134 84.66 -185.03 -21.98
N ASN A 135 85.07 -183.96 -21.29
CA ASN A 135 84.19 -182.88 -20.86
C ASN A 135 83.59 -182.11 -22.06
N TYR A 136 84.33 -181.96 -23.17
CA TYR A 136 83.81 -181.39 -24.42
C TYR A 136 82.73 -182.28 -25.05
N ASN A 137 82.97 -183.61 -25.13
CA ASN A 137 81.96 -184.55 -25.63
C ASN A 137 80.68 -184.55 -24.79
N LEU A 138 80.80 -184.45 -23.46
CA LEU A 138 79.66 -184.26 -22.56
C LEU A 138 78.98 -182.89 -22.77
N ARG A 139 79.73 -181.80 -22.88
CA ARG A 139 79.20 -180.44 -23.15
C ARG A 139 78.46 -180.35 -24.48
N VAL A 140 78.87 -181.08 -25.52
CA VAL A 140 78.14 -181.15 -26.81
C VAL A 140 76.79 -181.85 -26.62
N LYS A 141 76.74 -182.97 -25.89
CA LYS A 141 75.48 -183.67 -25.57
C LYS A 141 74.55 -182.82 -24.69
N CYS A 142 75.09 -182.15 -23.67
CA CYS A 142 74.34 -181.22 -22.84
C CYS A 142 73.87 -179.97 -23.60
N ASN A 143 74.67 -179.43 -24.54
CA ASN A 143 74.22 -178.34 -25.42
C ASN A 143 73.09 -178.78 -26.36
N SER A 144 73.12 -180.02 -26.84
CA SER A 144 72.03 -180.59 -27.64
C SER A 144 70.72 -180.60 -26.85
N LEU A 145 70.75 -181.09 -25.60
CA LEU A 145 69.57 -181.04 -24.71
C LEU A 145 69.15 -179.61 -24.34
N LEU A 146 70.09 -178.71 -24.00
CA LEU A 146 69.74 -177.32 -23.68
C LEU A 146 69.12 -176.58 -24.87
N LYS A 147 69.60 -176.83 -26.10
CA LYS A 147 68.99 -176.25 -27.31
C LYS A 147 67.62 -176.84 -27.63
N PHE A 148 67.32 -178.07 -27.17
CA PHE A 148 65.98 -178.62 -27.29
C PHE A 148 65.03 -178.05 -26.22
N LEU A 149 65.51 -177.84 -24.98
CA LEU A 149 64.71 -177.27 -23.89
C LEU A 149 64.44 -175.77 -24.07
N ASN A 150 65.43 -174.97 -24.48
CA ASN A 150 65.25 -173.53 -24.75
C ASN A 150 64.31 -173.22 -25.94
N ASN A 151 63.91 -174.23 -26.71
CA ASN A 151 63.04 -174.06 -27.89
C ASN A 151 61.58 -174.47 -27.65
N VAL A 152 61.21 -174.88 -26.43
CA VAL A 152 59.86 -175.41 -26.10
C VAL A 152 59.31 -174.78 -24.80
N THR A 153 59.56 -173.48 -24.59
CA THR A 153 58.92 -172.66 -23.53
C THR A 153 58.89 -171.16 -23.93
N ASP A 154 57.91 -170.81 -24.74
CA ASP A 154 57.12 -169.57 -24.65
C ASP A 154 57.85 -168.20 -24.62
N ALA A 155 58.86 -168.06 -25.47
CA ALA A 155 59.48 -166.77 -25.80
C ALA A 155 58.51 -165.74 -26.44
N GLY A 156 57.29 -166.15 -26.81
CA GLY A 156 56.20 -165.28 -27.26
C GLY A 156 55.49 -164.60 -26.09
N GLU A 157 54.87 -165.40 -25.21
CA GLU A 157 54.10 -164.90 -24.06
C GLU A 157 54.96 -164.09 -23.08
N LEU A 158 56.24 -164.44 -22.90
CA LEU A 158 57.16 -163.64 -22.08
C LEU A 158 57.38 -162.24 -22.66
N LYS A 159 57.40 -162.10 -23.99
CA LYS A 159 57.58 -160.82 -24.68
C LYS A 159 56.31 -159.97 -24.66
N GLU A 160 55.13 -160.61 -24.73
CA GLU A 160 53.84 -159.94 -24.55
C GLU A 160 53.64 -159.48 -23.10
N ASN A 161 53.99 -160.30 -22.11
CA ASN A 161 54.01 -159.89 -20.70
C ASN A 161 55.03 -158.76 -20.42
N LEU A 162 56.17 -158.74 -21.12
CA LEU A 162 57.11 -157.61 -21.06
C LEU A 162 56.52 -156.33 -21.67
N ALA A 163 55.84 -156.43 -22.83
CA ALA A 163 55.13 -155.29 -23.42
C ALA A 163 54.01 -154.77 -22.50
N ILE A 164 53.25 -155.67 -21.87
CA ILE A 164 52.22 -155.32 -20.87
C ILE A 164 52.88 -154.67 -19.64
N MET A 165 54.03 -155.15 -19.17
CA MET A 165 54.76 -154.55 -18.04
C MET A 165 55.34 -153.17 -18.38
N ASP A 166 55.83 -152.97 -19.61
CA ASP A 166 56.27 -151.66 -20.09
C ASP A 166 55.08 -150.70 -20.25
N GLU A 167 53.97 -151.14 -20.85
CA GLU A 167 52.71 -150.37 -20.90
C GLU A 167 52.19 -150.04 -19.49
N LEU A 168 52.26 -150.96 -18.53
CA LEU A 168 51.82 -150.75 -17.15
C LEU A 168 52.76 -149.78 -16.41
N ASN A 169 54.08 -149.83 -16.66
CA ASN A 169 55.02 -148.81 -16.20
C ASN A 169 54.78 -147.44 -16.85
N ASP A 170 54.37 -147.42 -18.11
CA ASP A 170 54.05 -146.20 -18.84
C ASP A 170 52.71 -145.60 -18.37
N TRP A 171 51.69 -146.42 -18.10
CA TRP A 171 50.44 -146.05 -17.42
C TRP A 171 50.67 -145.60 -15.98
N LYS A 172 51.58 -146.26 -15.24
CA LYS A 172 52.01 -145.83 -13.91
C LYS A 172 52.75 -144.49 -13.95
N SER A 173 53.56 -144.25 -14.98
CA SER A 173 54.22 -142.97 -15.21
C SER A 173 53.24 -141.87 -15.63
N LYS A 174 52.24 -142.19 -16.48
CA LYS A 174 51.12 -141.31 -16.83
C LYS A 174 50.26 -140.99 -15.60
N TYR A 175 49.96 -141.98 -14.76
CA TYR A 175 49.23 -141.80 -13.50
C TYR A 175 50.03 -140.99 -12.48
N GLN A 176 51.33 -141.21 -12.33
CA GLN A 176 52.18 -140.40 -11.46
C GLN A 176 52.30 -138.95 -11.95
N LYS A 177 52.43 -138.72 -13.26
CA LYS A 177 52.37 -137.38 -13.86
C LYS A 177 51.00 -136.73 -13.65
N LEU A 178 49.91 -137.47 -13.84
CA LEU A 178 48.54 -136.99 -13.65
C LEU A 178 48.25 -136.69 -12.16
N ALA A 179 48.72 -137.52 -11.23
CA ALA A 179 48.59 -137.30 -9.79
C ALA A 179 49.50 -136.16 -9.30
N ALA A 180 50.66 -135.94 -9.92
CA ALA A 180 51.49 -134.77 -9.70
C ALA A 180 50.80 -133.51 -10.22
N SER A 181 50.29 -133.49 -11.46
CA SER A 181 49.54 -132.35 -12.01
C SER A 181 48.21 -132.13 -11.30
N TYR A 182 47.56 -133.16 -10.77
CA TYR A 182 46.36 -133.02 -9.94
C TYR A 182 46.70 -132.46 -8.56
N ARG A 183 47.81 -132.87 -7.94
CA ARG A 183 48.34 -132.19 -6.74
C ARG A 183 48.76 -130.75 -7.02
N GLU A 184 49.35 -130.46 -8.18
CA GLU A 184 49.75 -129.11 -8.57
C GLU A 184 48.53 -128.22 -8.89
N LEU A 185 47.48 -128.78 -9.50
CA LEU A 185 46.23 -128.10 -9.76
C LEU A 185 45.42 -127.90 -8.47
N GLN A 186 45.39 -128.91 -7.60
CA GLN A 186 44.82 -128.81 -6.25
C GLN A 186 45.58 -127.77 -5.43
N LEU A 187 46.93 -127.79 -5.44
CA LEU A 187 47.72 -126.72 -4.85
C LEU A 187 47.40 -125.36 -5.48
N LYS A 188 47.16 -125.24 -6.79
CA LYS A 188 46.71 -123.98 -7.41
C LYS A 188 45.28 -123.57 -7.07
N PHE A 189 44.48 -124.43 -6.43
CA PHE A 189 43.19 -124.11 -5.85
C PHE A 189 43.26 -123.85 -4.34
N ASP A 190 44.15 -124.53 -3.61
CA ASP A 190 44.39 -124.36 -2.16
C ASP A 190 45.27 -123.12 -1.87
N ASP A 191 46.28 -122.87 -2.72
CA ASP A 191 47.03 -121.60 -2.89
C ASP A 191 46.16 -120.52 -3.59
N GLY A 192 44.94 -120.91 -3.98
CA GLY A 192 43.79 -120.01 -4.12
C GLY A 192 43.33 -119.41 -2.78
N GLY A 193 44.10 -119.54 -1.70
CA GLY A 193 44.00 -118.78 -0.45
C GLY A 193 44.04 -117.25 -0.62
N ASP A 194 44.44 -116.77 -1.80
CA ASP A 194 44.14 -115.42 -2.34
C ASP A 194 42.61 -115.10 -2.32
N SER A 195 41.74 -116.08 -2.11
CA SER A 195 40.33 -115.85 -1.74
C SER A 195 40.18 -114.94 -0.50
N ASP A 196 41.08 -115.03 0.48
CA ASP A 196 41.02 -114.21 1.69
C ASP A 196 41.55 -112.79 1.45
N GLU A 197 42.59 -112.63 0.62
CA GLU A 197 43.08 -111.30 0.21
C GLU A 197 42.12 -110.62 -0.78
N ARG A 198 41.51 -111.32 -1.73
CA ARG A 198 40.44 -110.77 -2.59
C ARG A 198 39.14 -110.50 -1.83
N GLN A 199 38.81 -111.27 -0.80
CA GLN A 199 37.69 -110.93 0.09
C GLN A 199 38.00 -109.68 0.93
N ARG A 200 39.24 -109.52 1.42
CA ARG A 200 39.66 -108.29 2.09
C ARG A 200 39.69 -107.10 1.13
N GLU A 201 40.20 -107.26 -0.10
CA GLU A 201 40.24 -106.21 -1.10
C GLU A 201 38.83 -105.81 -1.54
N THR A 202 37.95 -106.75 -1.86
CA THR A 202 36.55 -106.46 -2.20
C THR A 202 35.77 -105.91 -1.00
N ALA A 203 36.07 -106.33 0.24
CA ALA A 203 35.50 -105.69 1.45
C ALA A 203 36.00 -104.24 1.63
N LEU A 204 37.27 -103.96 1.30
CA LEU A 204 37.86 -102.62 1.39
C LEU A 204 37.36 -101.71 0.26
N GLN A 205 37.21 -102.24 -0.96
CA GLN A 205 36.51 -101.59 -2.08
C GLN A 205 35.03 -101.35 -1.76
N ASN A 206 34.32 -102.31 -1.16
CA ASN A 206 32.93 -102.13 -0.71
C ASN A 206 32.82 -101.11 0.43
N ALA A 207 33.79 -101.04 1.35
CA ALA A 207 33.84 -100.01 2.39
C ALA A 207 34.11 -98.62 1.78
N GLN A 208 35.02 -98.52 0.80
CA GLN A 208 35.25 -97.29 0.03
C GLN A 208 34.00 -96.88 -0.78
N LEU A 209 33.29 -97.83 -1.39
CA LEU A 209 32.02 -97.57 -2.09
C LEU A 209 30.95 -97.10 -1.10
N ALA A 210 30.80 -97.72 0.07
CA ALA A 210 29.87 -97.28 1.11
C ALA A 210 30.22 -95.88 1.64
N GLU A 211 31.50 -95.56 1.80
CA GLU A 211 31.97 -94.22 2.20
C GLU A 211 31.73 -93.18 1.09
N LEU A 212 31.96 -93.55 -0.19
CA LEU A 212 31.68 -92.70 -1.35
C LEU A 212 30.18 -92.48 -1.55
N GLU A 213 29.34 -93.51 -1.35
CA GLU A 213 27.89 -93.36 -1.33
C GLU A 213 27.44 -92.47 -0.16
N GLN A 214 28.04 -92.59 1.03
CA GLN A 214 27.71 -91.73 2.16
C GLN A 214 28.12 -90.28 1.88
N LYS A 215 29.31 -90.04 1.32
CA LYS A 215 29.72 -88.73 0.82
C LYS A 215 28.75 -88.20 -0.24
N LEU A 216 28.30 -89.03 -1.17
CA LEU A 216 27.37 -88.67 -2.23
C LEU A 216 25.95 -88.36 -1.70
N ARG A 217 25.45 -89.11 -0.70
CA ARG A 217 24.23 -88.80 0.05
C ARG A 217 24.36 -87.45 0.77
N ASN A 218 25.45 -87.25 1.52
CA ASN A 218 25.72 -85.98 2.21
C ASN A 218 25.82 -84.79 1.23
N TYR A 219 26.41 -84.98 0.04
CA TYR A 219 26.44 -83.96 -1.01
C TYR A 219 25.05 -83.72 -1.63
N GLN A 220 24.22 -84.76 -1.82
CA GLN A 220 22.84 -84.60 -2.28
C GLN A 220 21.99 -83.82 -1.27
N GLU A 221 22.17 -84.06 0.03
CA GLU A 221 21.52 -83.30 1.13
C GLU A 221 22.05 -81.86 1.22
N SER A 222 23.36 -81.66 1.05
CA SER A 222 23.95 -80.32 0.95
C SER A 222 23.42 -79.55 -0.28
N VAL A 223 23.17 -80.23 -1.40
CA VAL A 223 22.59 -79.63 -2.61
C VAL A 223 21.10 -79.39 -2.48
N SER A 224 20.32 -80.25 -1.81
CA SER A 224 18.89 -80.02 -1.59
C SER A 224 18.66 -78.87 -0.62
N THR A 225 19.37 -78.83 0.50
CA THR A 225 19.34 -77.69 1.45
C THR A 225 19.80 -76.38 0.78
N SER A 226 20.85 -76.42 -0.05
CA SER A 226 21.27 -75.24 -0.85
C SER A 226 20.20 -74.79 -1.84
N ARG A 227 19.53 -75.72 -2.55
CA ARG A 227 18.40 -75.40 -3.45
C ARG A 227 17.23 -74.77 -2.70
N GLU A 228 16.87 -75.30 -1.53
CA GLU A 228 15.87 -74.68 -0.67
C GLU A 228 16.28 -73.27 -0.23
N HIS A 229 17.56 -73.06 0.11
CA HIS A 229 18.06 -71.73 0.48
C HIS A 229 17.99 -70.76 -0.70
N ILE A 230 18.34 -71.21 -1.91
CA ILE A 230 18.17 -70.44 -3.15
C ILE A 230 16.70 -70.08 -3.35
N SER A 231 15.75 -71.03 -3.31
CA SER A 231 14.32 -70.71 -3.51
C SER A 231 13.72 -69.85 -2.39
N ARG A 232 14.23 -69.93 -1.15
CA ARG A 232 13.91 -69.01 -0.05
C ARG A 232 14.50 -67.61 -0.27
N LEU A 233 15.60 -67.46 -1.01
CA LEU A 233 16.17 -66.17 -1.40
C LEU A 233 15.48 -65.60 -2.64
N GLU A 234 15.17 -66.41 -3.66
CA GLU A 234 14.41 -66.01 -4.86
C GLU A 234 13.01 -65.49 -4.51
N SER A 235 12.31 -66.18 -3.60
CA SER A 235 11.00 -65.73 -3.11
C SER A 235 11.09 -64.42 -2.32
N LYS A 236 12.10 -64.26 -1.45
CA LYS A 236 12.38 -62.97 -0.78
C LYS A 236 12.72 -61.86 -1.76
N LEU A 237 13.55 -62.13 -2.77
CA LEU A 237 13.91 -61.18 -3.83
C LEU A 237 12.67 -60.76 -4.61
N LYS A 238 11.81 -61.71 -4.98
CA LYS A 238 10.55 -61.42 -5.69
C LYS A 238 9.61 -60.54 -4.86
N ILE A 239 9.45 -60.82 -3.57
CA ILE A 239 8.64 -59.99 -2.66
C ILE A 239 9.28 -58.59 -2.49
N SER A 240 10.61 -58.52 -2.35
CA SER A 240 11.34 -57.24 -2.24
C SER A 240 11.21 -56.40 -3.50
N ASN A 241 11.33 -56.99 -4.69
CA ASN A 241 11.12 -56.30 -5.96
C ASN A 241 9.67 -55.85 -6.12
N GLN A 242 8.68 -56.69 -5.76
CA GLN A 242 7.27 -56.28 -5.76
C GLN A 242 7.01 -55.08 -4.84
N GLY A 243 7.58 -55.07 -3.63
CA GLY A 243 7.49 -53.92 -2.70
C GLY A 243 8.27 -52.68 -3.17
N SER A 244 9.35 -52.85 -3.94
CA SER A 244 10.06 -51.75 -4.59
C SER A 244 9.22 -51.13 -5.69
N ASN A 245 8.66 -51.95 -6.59
CA ASN A 245 7.84 -51.50 -7.71
C ASN A 245 6.58 -50.76 -7.23
N THR A 246 5.83 -51.28 -6.25
CA THR A 246 4.65 -50.57 -5.73
C THR A 246 5.02 -49.25 -5.04
N ARG A 247 6.23 -49.15 -4.47
CA ARG A 247 6.73 -47.88 -3.92
C ARG A 247 7.19 -46.91 -5.02
N GLU A 248 7.71 -47.42 -6.13
CA GLU A 248 8.03 -46.63 -7.32
C GLU A 248 6.75 -46.07 -7.97
N ASP A 249 5.72 -46.89 -8.15
CA ASP A 249 4.38 -46.48 -8.60
C ASP A 249 3.78 -45.38 -7.71
N GLU A 250 3.84 -45.57 -6.38
CA GLU A 250 3.44 -44.56 -5.38
C GLU A 250 4.17 -43.23 -5.55
N LEU A 251 5.48 -43.27 -5.82
CA LEU A 251 6.31 -42.08 -5.98
C LEU A 251 6.04 -41.40 -7.32
N GLU A 252 5.83 -42.16 -8.39
CA GLU A 252 5.51 -41.61 -9.71
C GLU A 252 4.13 -40.93 -9.72
N VAL A 253 3.13 -41.51 -9.05
CA VAL A 253 1.82 -40.87 -8.83
C VAL A 253 1.96 -39.57 -8.02
N LYS A 254 2.79 -39.55 -6.97
CA LYS A 254 3.08 -38.31 -6.19
C LYS A 254 3.80 -37.26 -7.05
N ILE A 255 4.74 -37.67 -7.91
CA ILE A 255 5.43 -36.79 -8.86
C ILE A 255 4.45 -36.21 -9.89
N ARG A 256 3.54 -37.02 -10.44
CA ARG A 256 2.47 -36.56 -11.34
C ARG A 256 1.58 -35.52 -10.65
N HIS A 257 1.09 -35.80 -9.45
CA HIS A 257 0.26 -34.86 -8.69
C HIS A 257 0.99 -33.55 -8.32
N LEU A 258 2.30 -33.61 -8.01
CA LEU A 258 3.11 -32.42 -7.76
C LEU A 258 3.30 -31.59 -9.03
N ARG A 259 3.51 -32.21 -10.20
CA ARG A 259 3.56 -31.52 -11.50
C ARG A 259 2.23 -30.83 -11.82
N GLU A 260 1.10 -31.50 -11.60
CA GLU A 260 -0.24 -30.89 -11.74
C GLU A 260 -0.48 -29.71 -10.77
N LYS A 261 0.11 -29.75 -9.57
CA LYS A 261 0.02 -28.65 -8.60
C LYS A 261 0.91 -27.48 -9.03
N ILE A 262 2.12 -27.76 -9.54
CA ILE A 262 3.04 -26.75 -10.09
C ILE A 262 2.38 -26.03 -11.28
N GLY A 263 1.89 -26.78 -12.29
CA GLY A 263 1.25 -26.17 -13.47
C GLY A 263 0.01 -25.32 -13.15
N ARG A 264 -0.75 -25.66 -12.10
CA ARG A 264 -1.85 -24.82 -11.59
C ARG A 264 -1.36 -23.54 -10.91
N LEU A 265 -0.26 -23.59 -10.16
CA LEU A 265 0.36 -22.41 -9.56
C LEU A 265 1.00 -21.50 -10.62
N GLU A 266 1.65 -22.09 -11.64
CA GLU A 266 2.21 -21.37 -12.79
C GLU A 266 1.11 -20.64 -13.58
N ALA A 267 -0.03 -21.29 -13.82
CA ALA A 267 -1.19 -20.65 -14.45
C ALA A 267 -1.77 -19.50 -13.60
N GLN A 268 -1.86 -19.66 -12.27
CA GLN A 268 -2.29 -18.59 -11.36
C GLN A 268 -1.29 -17.42 -11.31
N ILE A 269 0.02 -17.70 -11.40
CA ILE A 269 1.06 -16.67 -11.49
C ILE A 269 0.95 -15.91 -12.83
N ALA A 270 0.67 -16.60 -13.94
CA ALA A 270 0.42 -15.96 -15.23
C ALA A 270 -0.82 -15.04 -15.17
N GLU A 271 -1.95 -15.55 -14.66
CA GLU A 271 -3.18 -14.77 -14.45
C GLU A 271 -2.92 -13.50 -13.62
N LYS A 272 -2.17 -13.62 -12.50
CA LYS A 272 -1.86 -12.46 -11.65
C LYS A 272 -0.84 -11.51 -12.26
N ASN A 273 0.08 -11.98 -13.09
CA ASN A 273 0.97 -11.09 -13.84
C ASN A 273 0.20 -10.28 -14.89
N ASP A 274 -0.80 -10.86 -15.55
CA ASP A 274 -1.65 -10.14 -16.51
C ASP A 274 -2.65 -9.19 -15.82
N GLU A 275 -3.19 -9.57 -14.64
CA GLU A 275 -3.94 -8.65 -13.79
C GLU A 275 -3.09 -7.46 -13.33
N VAL A 276 -1.81 -7.68 -12.97
CA VAL A 276 -0.86 -6.61 -12.61
C VAL A 276 -0.59 -5.69 -13.81
N LYS A 277 -0.32 -6.20 -15.01
CA LYS A 277 -0.14 -5.35 -16.22
C LYS A 277 -1.37 -4.48 -16.49
N SER A 278 -2.57 -5.04 -16.38
CA SER A 278 -3.82 -4.29 -16.55
C SER A 278 -3.98 -3.16 -15.50
N ARG A 279 -3.58 -3.43 -14.25
CA ARG A 279 -3.53 -2.42 -13.18
C ARG A 279 -2.44 -1.36 -13.44
N GLU A 280 -1.28 -1.74 -13.96
CA GLU A 280 -0.23 -0.78 -14.35
C GLU A 280 -0.68 0.13 -15.49
N ASP A 281 -1.37 -0.40 -16.51
CA ASP A 281 -1.84 0.39 -17.65
C ASP A 281 -3.00 1.33 -17.27
N THR A 282 -3.88 0.91 -16.36
CA THR A 282 -4.89 1.82 -15.78
C THR A 282 -4.25 2.89 -14.89
N ILE A 283 -3.20 2.58 -14.12
CA ILE A 283 -2.40 3.59 -13.39
C ILE A 283 -1.73 4.57 -14.35
N LYS A 284 -1.15 4.11 -15.47
CA LYS A 284 -0.57 4.99 -16.51
C LYS A 284 -1.64 5.94 -17.09
N SER A 285 -2.85 5.44 -17.39
CA SER A 285 -3.97 6.28 -17.84
C SER A 285 -4.35 7.33 -16.80
N LEU A 286 -4.57 6.92 -15.54
CA LEU A 286 -4.96 7.80 -14.45
C LEU A 286 -3.90 8.88 -14.16
N ASN A 287 -2.62 8.55 -14.24
CA ASN A 287 -1.53 9.52 -14.13
C ASN A 287 -1.57 10.54 -15.29
N SER A 288 -1.82 10.09 -16.53
CA SER A 288 -1.93 11.02 -17.68
C SER A 288 -3.15 11.94 -17.58
N ASP A 289 -4.24 11.48 -16.94
CA ASP A 289 -5.42 12.31 -16.65
C ASP A 289 -5.20 13.24 -15.45
N LEU A 290 -4.37 12.84 -14.47
CA LEU A 290 -3.91 13.72 -13.39
C LEU A 290 -3.05 14.86 -13.94
N GLU A 291 -2.07 14.58 -14.80
CA GLU A 291 -1.25 15.60 -15.48
C GLU A 291 -2.09 16.58 -16.31
N ARG A 292 -3.16 16.10 -16.96
CA ARG A 292 -4.15 16.94 -17.64
C ARG A 292 -4.94 17.83 -16.67
N GLN A 293 -5.28 17.34 -15.48
CA GLN A 293 -5.95 18.17 -14.46
C GLN A 293 -4.98 19.16 -13.79
N ASP A 294 -3.73 18.80 -13.52
CA ASP A 294 -2.72 19.71 -12.99
C ASP A 294 -2.43 20.85 -13.97
N THR A 295 -2.27 20.55 -15.26
CA THR A 295 -2.11 21.59 -16.30
C THR A 295 -3.38 22.45 -16.47
N ALA A 296 -4.57 21.88 -16.33
CA ALA A 296 -5.82 22.67 -16.27
C ALA A 296 -5.88 23.57 -15.02
N CYS A 297 -5.47 23.08 -13.86
CA CYS A 297 -5.41 23.85 -12.62
C CYS A 297 -4.37 24.98 -12.68
N GLN A 298 -3.19 24.74 -13.26
CA GLN A 298 -2.19 25.79 -13.53
C GLN A 298 -2.74 26.86 -14.49
N ASN A 299 -3.46 26.46 -15.54
CA ASN A 299 -4.11 27.40 -16.45
C ASN A 299 -5.20 28.23 -15.75
N LEU A 300 -6.02 27.64 -14.88
CA LEU A 300 -7.00 28.36 -14.06
C LEU A 300 -6.34 29.27 -13.02
N GLN A 301 -5.23 28.86 -12.41
CA GLN A 301 -4.45 29.70 -11.50
C GLN A 301 -3.84 30.90 -12.24
N ASN A 302 -3.39 30.71 -13.48
CA ASN A 302 -2.90 31.78 -14.35
C ASN A 302 -4.02 32.77 -14.74
N THR A 303 -5.23 32.31 -15.09
CA THR A 303 -6.35 33.23 -15.40
C THR A 303 -6.86 33.94 -14.16
N ILE A 304 -6.92 33.29 -12.99
CA ILE A 304 -7.18 33.96 -11.71
C ILE A 304 -6.12 35.03 -11.43
N GLY A 305 -4.83 34.75 -11.65
CA GLY A 305 -3.75 35.73 -11.51
C GLY A 305 -3.82 36.90 -12.49
N GLN A 306 -4.40 36.71 -13.69
CA GLN A 306 -4.70 37.80 -14.63
C GLN A 306 -5.92 38.62 -14.19
N HIS A 307 -6.97 37.96 -13.68
CA HIS A 307 -8.17 38.63 -13.17
C HIS A 307 -7.89 39.46 -11.92
N LEU A 308 -7.06 38.96 -10.99
CA LEU A 308 -6.62 39.72 -9.81
C LEU A 308 -5.90 41.02 -10.21
N LYS A 309 -4.90 40.95 -11.11
CA LYS A 309 -4.23 42.15 -11.64
C LYS A 309 -5.19 43.15 -12.27
N LYS A 310 -6.21 42.65 -12.99
CA LYS A 310 -7.23 43.50 -13.59
C LYS A 310 -8.19 44.11 -12.55
N ILE A 311 -8.41 43.45 -11.42
CA ILE A 311 -9.11 44.03 -10.27
C ILE A 311 -8.23 45.13 -9.64
N ASP A 312 -6.94 44.88 -9.39
CA ASP A 312 -6.00 45.89 -8.87
C ASP A 312 -5.95 47.14 -9.77
N GLU A 313 -5.91 46.96 -11.10
CA GLU A 313 -5.97 48.04 -12.09
C GLU A 313 -7.29 48.83 -12.04
N LEU A 314 -8.43 48.15 -11.82
CA LEU A 314 -9.75 48.78 -11.73
C LEU A 314 -9.96 49.48 -10.38
N GLU A 315 -9.49 48.91 -9.28
CA GLU A 315 -9.50 49.56 -7.96
C GLU A 315 -8.66 50.85 -7.96
N LEU A 316 -7.49 50.83 -8.61
CA LEU A 316 -6.67 52.03 -8.79
C LEU A 316 -7.37 53.08 -9.67
N GLN A 317 -8.11 52.66 -10.71
CA GLN A 317 -8.92 53.58 -11.51
C GLN A 317 -10.08 54.18 -10.71
N VAL A 318 -10.78 53.39 -9.90
CA VAL A 318 -11.85 53.86 -9.00
C VAL A 318 -11.30 54.84 -7.96
N GLN A 319 -10.18 54.52 -7.30
CA GLN A 319 -9.56 55.43 -6.34
C GLN A 319 -9.12 56.77 -6.98
N ASN A 320 -8.70 56.75 -8.25
CA ASN A 320 -8.35 57.96 -9.00
C ASN A 320 -9.61 58.77 -9.38
N THR A 321 -10.71 58.13 -9.79
CA THR A 321 -11.97 58.85 -10.07
C THR A 321 -12.62 59.37 -8.79
N GLU A 322 -12.56 58.66 -7.67
CA GLU A 322 -12.96 59.17 -6.34
C GLU A 322 -12.15 60.42 -5.95
N GLN A 323 -10.83 60.42 -6.17
CA GLN A 323 -9.99 61.60 -5.94
C GLN A 323 -10.33 62.77 -6.89
N GLN A 324 -10.81 62.50 -8.10
CA GLN A 324 -11.30 63.53 -9.02
C GLN A 324 -12.66 64.07 -8.57
N VAL A 325 -13.59 63.22 -8.14
CA VAL A 325 -14.87 63.61 -7.55
C VAL A 325 -14.65 64.50 -6.33
N GLN A 326 -13.80 64.10 -5.37
CA GLN A 326 -13.48 64.94 -4.21
C GLN A 326 -12.84 66.29 -4.57
N LYS A 327 -12.09 66.38 -5.68
CA LYS A 327 -11.56 67.66 -6.17
C LYS A 327 -12.66 68.54 -6.76
N LEU A 328 -13.60 67.94 -7.51
CA LEU A 328 -14.76 68.63 -8.08
C LEU A 328 -15.76 69.07 -7.01
N GLU A 329 -16.00 68.25 -5.97
CA GLU A 329 -16.83 68.61 -4.81
C GLU A 329 -16.25 69.82 -4.06
N ARG A 330 -14.95 69.80 -3.74
CA ARG A 330 -14.27 70.94 -3.10
C ARG A 330 -14.31 72.20 -3.97
N ALA A 331 -14.18 72.06 -5.29
CA ALA A 331 -14.31 73.19 -6.22
C ALA A 331 -15.75 73.71 -6.31
N LEU A 332 -16.76 72.83 -6.27
CA LEU A 332 -18.17 73.19 -6.27
C LEU A 332 -18.55 73.94 -4.99
N ASP A 333 -18.08 73.47 -3.82
CA ASP A 333 -18.34 74.12 -2.54
C ASP A 333 -17.58 75.44 -2.39
N ALA A 334 -16.37 75.55 -2.94
CA ALA A 334 -15.67 76.84 -3.07
C ALA A 334 -16.47 77.82 -3.94
N ALA A 335 -16.93 77.41 -5.13
CA ALA A 335 -17.74 78.25 -6.02
C ALA A 335 -19.10 78.63 -5.40
N ARG A 336 -19.73 77.74 -4.62
CA ARG A 336 -20.92 78.05 -3.81
C ARG A 336 -20.63 79.11 -2.75
N HIS A 337 -19.50 79.00 -2.06
CA HIS A 337 -19.09 79.96 -1.04
C HIS A 337 -18.77 81.34 -1.63
N GLU A 338 -18.10 81.39 -2.78
CA GLU A 338 -17.89 82.63 -3.56
C GLU A 338 -19.22 83.25 -4.03
N LEU A 339 -20.16 82.44 -4.52
CA LEU A 339 -21.51 82.89 -4.87
C LEU A 339 -22.27 83.43 -3.65
N GLN A 340 -22.14 82.81 -2.48
CA GLN A 340 -22.77 83.26 -1.24
C GLN A 340 -22.17 84.58 -0.75
N ILE A 341 -20.84 84.74 -0.79
CA ILE A 341 -20.17 86.02 -0.52
C ILE A 341 -20.63 87.09 -1.53
N SER A 342 -20.74 86.75 -2.82
CA SER A 342 -21.20 87.67 -3.87
C SER A 342 -22.66 88.09 -3.68
N ALA A 343 -23.52 87.18 -3.20
CA ALA A 343 -24.91 87.48 -2.86
C ALA A 343 -25.02 88.42 -1.64
N GLN A 344 -24.32 88.12 -0.55
CA GLN A 344 -24.25 89.00 0.63
C GLN A 344 -23.58 90.35 0.30
N GLY A 345 -22.62 90.35 -0.63
CA GLY A 345 -22.02 91.55 -1.22
C GLY A 345 -23.04 92.40 -1.96
N LYS A 346 -24.02 91.80 -2.65
CA LYS A 346 -25.14 92.52 -3.27
C LYS A 346 -26.13 93.04 -2.24
N GLU A 347 -26.54 92.25 -1.26
CA GLU A 347 -27.45 92.72 -0.19
C GLU A 347 -26.85 93.91 0.60
N THR A 348 -25.55 93.88 0.88
CA THR A 348 -24.83 95.01 1.49
C THR A 348 -24.64 96.20 0.55
N HIS A 349 -24.49 95.97 -0.75
CA HIS A 349 -24.41 97.05 -1.74
C HIS A 349 -25.79 97.67 -2.07
N ASP A 350 -26.87 96.91 -2.02
CA ASP A 350 -28.25 97.39 -2.20
C ASP A 350 -28.71 98.17 -0.97
N THR A 351 -28.43 97.71 0.25
CA THR A 351 -28.68 98.50 1.48
C THR A 351 -27.81 99.75 1.55
N GLY A 352 -26.54 99.67 1.12
CA GLY A 352 -25.66 100.83 0.95
C GLY A 352 -26.20 101.83 -0.09
N ALA A 353 -26.65 101.34 -1.26
CA ALA A 353 -27.25 102.16 -2.31
C ALA A 353 -28.57 102.79 -1.86
N GLN A 354 -29.40 102.09 -1.09
CA GLN A 354 -30.64 102.63 -0.53
C GLN A 354 -30.36 103.76 0.47
N LEU A 355 -29.40 103.58 1.38
CA LEU A 355 -28.93 104.64 2.28
C LEU A 355 -28.33 105.83 1.50
N GLN A 356 -27.63 105.56 0.39
CA GLN A 356 -27.11 106.61 -0.49
C GLN A 356 -28.22 107.33 -1.26
N ILE A 357 -29.28 106.64 -1.69
CA ILE A 357 -30.47 107.24 -2.32
C ILE A 357 -31.21 108.14 -1.33
N ASP A 358 -31.41 107.71 -0.09
CA ASP A 358 -32.09 108.52 0.92
C ASP A 358 -31.20 109.67 1.43
N SER A 359 -29.87 109.49 1.47
CA SER A 359 -28.93 110.60 1.62
C SER A 359 -29.02 111.60 0.46
N LEU A 360 -29.02 111.12 -0.79
CA LEU A 360 -29.13 111.95 -1.99
C LEU A 360 -30.48 112.68 -2.10
N ARG A 361 -31.58 112.08 -1.64
CA ARG A 361 -32.89 112.74 -1.48
C ARG A 361 -32.81 113.87 -0.45
N ASN A 362 -32.15 113.64 0.68
CA ASN A 362 -31.95 114.65 1.72
C ASN A 362 -30.94 115.74 1.34
N THR A 363 -29.98 115.48 0.44
CA THR A 363 -29.17 116.53 -0.18
C THR A 363 -29.94 117.25 -1.28
N ASN A 364 -30.77 116.56 -2.08
CA ASN A 364 -31.60 117.23 -3.09
C ASN A 364 -32.62 118.18 -2.46
N SER A 365 -33.29 117.81 -1.35
CA SER A 365 -34.23 118.72 -0.68
C SER A 365 -33.54 119.96 -0.09
N LYS A 366 -32.31 119.80 0.43
CA LYS A 366 -31.45 120.92 0.85
C LYS A 366 -31.00 121.77 -0.34
N LEU A 367 -30.48 121.14 -1.39
CA LEU A 367 -30.05 121.82 -2.62
C LEU A 367 -31.23 122.51 -3.33
N GLN A 368 -32.45 122.02 -3.19
CA GLN A 368 -33.66 122.69 -3.68
C GLN A 368 -33.89 124.01 -2.93
N SER A 369 -33.85 123.99 -1.58
CA SER A 369 -34.03 125.21 -0.77
C SER A 369 -32.83 126.16 -0.86
N GLU A 370 -31.62 125.64 -1.05
CA GLU A 370 -30.43 126.43 -1.37
C GLU A 370 -30.47 127.00 -2.79
N LEU A 371 -31.07 126.31 -3.76
CA LEU A 371 -31.30 126.81 -5.12
C LEU A 371 -32.37 127.91 -5.12
N ASP A 372 -33.46 127.76 -4.37
CA ASP A 372 -34.48 128.81 -4.23
C ASP A 372 -33.90 130.05 -3.54
N ARG A 373 -33.09 129.86 -2.48
CA ARG A 373 -32.34 130.94 -1.83
C ARG A 373 -31.30 131.56 -2.75
N ALA A 374 -30.53 130.75 -3.49
CA ALA A 374 -29.52 131.22 -4.44
C ALA A 374 -30.16 131.93 -5.64
N GLN A 375 -31.38 131.58 -6.06
CA GLN A 375 -32.14 132.33 -7.06
C GLN A 375 -32.55 133.71 -6.52
N PHE A 376 -32.98 133.79 -5.26
CA PHE A 376 -33.27 135.07 -4.61
C PHE A 376 -32.00 135.94 -4.47
N GLU A 377 -30.91 135.36 -3.97
CA GLU A 377 -29.60 136.00 -3.86
C GLU A 377 -29.02 136.35 -5.24
N THR A 378 -29.31 135.59 -6.30
CA THR A 378 -28.90 135.88 -7.69
C THR A 378 -29.68 137.05 -8.26
N ARG A 379 -31.00 137.14 -8.03
CA ARG A 379 -31.80 138.33 -8.42
C ARG A 379 -31.27 139.59 -7.72
N GLN A 380 -30.93 139.48 -6.43
CA GLN A 380 -30.31 140.57 -5.67
C GLN A 380 -28.90 140.91 -6.17
N SER A 381 -28.11 139.90 -6.55
CA SER A 381 -26.76 140.06 -7.06
C SER A 381 -26.71 140.58 -8.49
N GLN A 382 -27.68 140.25 -9.35
CA GLN A 382 -27.82 140.84 -10.68
C GLN A 382 -28.03 142.36 -10.57
N ALA A 383 -28.90 142.82 -9.66
CA ALA A 383 -29.06 144.25 -9.35
C ALA A 383 -27.79 144.90 -8.75
N GLN A 384 -26.87 144.13 -8.16
CA GLN A 384 -25.52 144.62 -7.80
C GLN A 384 -24.52 144.56 -8.97
N VAL A 385 -24.62 143.57 -9.86
CA VAL A 385 -23.73 143.41 -11.02
C VAL A 385 -24.00 144.48 -12.07
N GLU A 386 -25.24 144.90 -12.30
CA GLU A 386 -25.54 146.11 -13.08
C GLU A 386 -24.85 147.34 -12.46
N LYS A 387 -24.89 147.45 -11.13
CA LYS A 387 -24.25 148.52 -10.35
C LYS A 387 -22.72 148.47 -10.41
N LEU A 388 -22.10 147.28 -10.47
CA LEU A 388 -20.65 147.08 -10.54
C LEU A 388 -20.08 147.04 -11.96
N SER A 389 -20.87 146.68 -12.96
CA SER A 389 -20.54 146.79 -14.39
C SER A 389 -20.20 148.23 -14.78
N SER A 390 -20.86 149.21 -14.13
CA SER A 390 -20.52 150.64 -14.23
C SER A 390 -19.08 150.97 -13.79
N LYS A 391 -18.51 150.21 -12.83
CA LYS A 391 -17.15 150.40 -12.29
C LYS A 391 -16.09 149.57 -13.01
N ALA A 392 -16.40 148.33 -13.39
CA ALA A 392 -15.42 147.39 -13.93
C ALA A 392 -14.70 147.91 -15.19
N LYS A 393 -15.40 148.71 -16.00
CA LYS A 393 -14.85 149.39 -17.19
C LYS A 393 -13.66 150.32 -16.91
N GLY A 394 -13.41 150.72 -15.65
CA GLY A 394 -12.27 151.57 -15.28
C GLY A 394 -10.96 150.83 -15.00
N VAL A 395 -10.95 149.52 -14.77
CA VAL A 395 -9.77 148.81 -14.22
C VAL A 395 -8.90 148.12 -15.28
N ALA A 396 -9.49 147.67 -16.39
CA ALA A 396 -8.80 146.90 -17.44
C ALA A 396 -7.57 147.58 -18.06
N ILE A 397 -7.47 148.91 -17.92
CA ILE A 397 -6.41 149.77 -18.47
C ILE A 397 -5.04 149.53 -17.79
N ASN A 398 -4.99 148.92 -16.60
CA ASN A 398 -3.75 148.85 -15.79
C ASN A 398 -2.86 147.62 -16.01
N ILE A 399 -3.36 146.51 -16.56
CA ILE A 399 -2.64 145.22 -16.52
C ILE A 399 -1.55 145.10 -17.58
N THR A 400 -1.72 145.73 -18.75
CA THR A 400 -0.87 145.62 -19.96
C THR A 400 0.52 146.25 -19.84
N ARG A 401 1.07 146.35 -18.63
CA ARG A 401 2.25 147.16 -18.27
C ARG A 401 3.29 146.38 -17.46
N LYS A 402 3.18 145.05 -17.42
CA LYS A 402 3.93 144.16 -16.51
C LYS A 402 4.77 143.07 -17.18
N ASP A 403 4.40 142.62 -18.38
CA ASP A 403 4.95 141.39 -18.95
C ASP A 403 6.33 141.56 -19.63
N ASP A 404 6.69 142.78 -20.06
CA ASP A 404 7.92 143.07 -20.82
C ASP A 404 9.22 142.76 -20.05
N GLN A 405 9.16 142.64 -18.73
CA GLN A 405 10.35 142.67 -17.86
C GLN A 405 11.11 141.32 -17.77
N ILE A 406 10.58 140.23 -18.33
CA ILE A 406 11.04 138.86 -18.01
C ILE A 406 12.15 138.31 -18.93
N GLN A 407 12.30 138.80 -20.17
CA GLN A 407 13.10 138.11 -21.19
C GLN A 407 14.64 138.13 -21.02
N ILE A 408 15.20 139.04 -20.22
CA ILE A 408 16.64 139.38 -20.31
C ILE A 408 17.57 138.30 -19.70
N LEU A 409 17.12 137.52 -18.72
CA LEU A 409 18.00 136.73 -17.82
C LEU A 409 18.53 135.39 -18.37
N GLN A 410 18.27 135.02 -19.63
CA GLN A 410 18.45 133.63 -20.10
C GLN A 410 19.76 133.31 -20.87
N GLN A 411 20.64 134.28 -21.15
CA GLN A 411 21.78 134.07 -22.07
C GLN A 411 23.10 133.60 -21.45
N GLU A 412 23.31 133.76 -20.14
CA GLU A 412 24.65 133.78 -19.52
C GLU A 412 25.32 132.39 -19.30
N ILE A 413 24.55 131.31 -19.28
CA ILE A 413 24.97 130.01 -18.71
C ILE A 413 25.97 129.18 -19.57
N LYS A 414 26.20 129.53 -20.85
CA LYS A 414 26.69 128.57 -21.87
C LYS A 414 28.22 128.38 -22.04
N GLN A 415 29.11 129.01 -21.26
CA GLN A 415 30.54 129.15 -21.64
C GLN A 415 31.59 128.27 -20.91
N LEU A 416 31.27 127.48 -19.87
CA LEU A 416 32.26 126.98 -18.90
C LEU A 416 32.51 125.44 -18.88
N GLN A 417 32.62 124.74 -20.03
CA GLN A 417 32.48 123.26 -20.07
C GLN A 417 33.44 122.44 -20.99
N HIS A 418 34.69 122.86 -21.29
CA HIS A 418 35.43 122.29 -22.44
C HIS A 418 36.63 121.35 -22.15
N ASP A 419 37.16 121.27 -20.92
CA ASP A 419 38.61 121.45 -20.78
C ASP A 419 39.57 120.21 -20.77
N GLN A 420 39.35 119.12 -20.00
CA GLN A 420 40.45 118.17 -19.66
C GLN A 420 40.08 116.67 -19.47
N VAL A 421 40.79 115.74 -20.14
CA VAL A 421 40.86 114.28 -19.82
C VAL A 421 42.19 113.63 -20.30
N SER A 422 42.87 112.85 -19.45
CA SER A 422 43.93 111.82 -19.75
C SER A 422 44.65 111.35 -18.45
N HIS A 423 45.52 110.32 -18.34
CA HIS A 423 45.67 108.96 -18.95
C HIS A 423 46.81 108.18 -18.22
N ARG A 424 46.60 106.91 -17.76
CA ARG A 424 47.60 105.77 -17.71
C ARG A 424 47.07 104.51 -16.94
N LYS A 425 47.90 103.46 -16.78
CA LYS A 425 47.56 102.06 -16.37
C LYS A 425 48.72 101.31 -15.60
N GLU A 426 48.53 99.99 -15.39
CA GLU A 426 49.47 98.90 -14.95
C GLU A 426 49.89 98.88 -13.45
N ASP A 427 50.22 97.75 -12.77
CA ASP A 427 50.32 96.30 -13.12
C ASP A 427 49.63 95.37 -12.04
N ALA A 428 50.12 94.15 -11.74
CA ALA A 428 49.42 93.14 -10.90
C ALA A 428 50.36 92.09 -10.19
N ARG A 429 49.76 91.00 -9.62
CA ARG A 429 50.30 89.63 -9.24
C ARG A 429 50.14 89.22 -7.76
N GLU A 430 49.56 88.03 -7.50
CA GLU A 430 49.99 87.04 -6.47
C GLU A 430 49.13 85.74 -6.52
N SER A 431 49.65 84.63 -7.06
CA SER A 431 49.22 83.23 -6.78
C SER A 431 50.02 82.25 -7.67
N GLY A 432 50.97 81.49 -7.09
CA GLY A 432 51.77 80.54 -7.89
C GLY A 432 52.84 79.69 -7.19
N SER A 433 53.23 80.02 -5.95
CA SER A 433 54.40 79.41 -5.27
C SER A 433 54.12 78.16 -4.42
N LEU A 434 52.87 77.66 -4.39
CA LEU A 434 52.48 76.54 -3.52
C LEU A 434 52.47 75.16 -4.21
N ASN A 435 52.44 75.09 -5.54
CA ASN A 435 52.18 73.84 -6.25
C ASN A 435 53.42 72.92 -6.38
N GLU A 436 54.62 73.51 -6.52
CA GLU A 436 55.86 72.78 -6.82
C GLU A 436 56.36 71.87 -5.67
N LYS A 437 55.97 72.14 -4.42
CA LYS A 437 56.42 71.35 -3.26
C LYS A 437 55.76 69.96 -3.14
N VAL A 438 54.64 69.73 -3.83
CA VAL A 438 53.89 68.46 -3.73
C VAL A 438 54.50 67.37 -4.61
N GLU A 439 55.02 67.73 -5.78
CA GLU A 439 55.56 66.76 -6.75
C GLU A 439 56.89 66.15 -6.27
N ALA A 440 57.76 66.97 -5.66
CA ALA A 440 59.10 66.55 -5.23
C ALA A 440 59.10 65.37 -4.23
N LEU A 441 58.19 65.37 -3.25
CA LEU A 441 58.09 64.30 -2.25
C LEU A 441 57.59 62.96 -2.83
N THR A 442 56.93 62.99 -3.99
CA THR A 442 56.34 61.80 -4.62
C THR A 442 57.37 60.98 -5.40
N ALA A 443 58.51 61.58 -5.76
CA ALA A 443 59.59 60.91 -6.50
C ALA A 443 60.43 59.97 -5.62
N GLU A 444 60.82 60.42 -4.41
CA GLU A 444 61.79 59.73 -3.56
C GLU A 444 61.31 58.34 -3.12
N VAL A 445 60.01 58.20 -2.83
CA VAL A 445 59.37 56.95 -2.39
C VAL A 445 59.52 55.82 -3.42
N LYS A 446 59.58 56.13 -4.72
CA LYS A 446 59.76 55.12 -5.78
C LYS A 446 61.17 54.55 -5.84
N ARG A 447 62.19 55.28 -5.37
CA ARG A 447 63.60 54.87 -5.49
C ARG A 447 63.95 53.76 -4.49
N ILE A 448 63.53 53.92 -3.24
CA ILE A 448 63.85 53.01 -2.11
C ILE A 448 63.37 51.57 -2.36
N LEU A 449 62.30 51.38 -3.14
CA LEU A 449 61.78 50.05 -3.47
C LEU A 449 62.70 49.23 -4.41
N GLN A 450 63.50 49.89 -5.27
CA GLN A 450 64.31 49.20 -6.27
C GLN A 450 65.61 48.60 -5.70
N ASP A 451 66.21 49.23 -4.69
CA ASP A 451 67.45 48.74 -4.09
C ASP A 451 67.24 47.45 -3.28
N LYS A 452 66.04 47.25 -2.71
CA LYS A 452 65.71 46.05 -1.91
C LYS A 452 65.87 44.76 -2.71
N GLU A 453 65.29 44.70 -3.92
CA GLU A 453 65.30 43.48 -4.75
C GLU A 453 66.70 43.04 -5.19
N ARG A 454 67.72 43.90 -5.08
CA ARG A 454 69.06 43.62 -5.59
C ARG A 454 69.86 42.71 -4.65
N LEU A 455 69.73 42.90 -3.34
CA LEU A 455 70.52 42.23 -2.30
C LEU A 455 70.14 40.76 -2.08
N GLU A 456 68.91 40.36 -2.39
CA GLU A 456 68.44 38.99 -2.14
C GLU A 456 69.12 37.94 -3.06
N ARG A 457 69.60 38.34 -4.26
CA ARG A 457 70.16 37.41 -5.26
C ARG A 457 71.59 36.94 -4.97
N ASP A 458 72.40 37.71 -4.24
CA ASP A 458 73.83 37.40 -4.04
C ASP A 458 74.07 36.30 -2.97
N ASN A 459 73.10 36.08 -2.07
CA ASN A 459 73.27 35.22 -0.90
C ASN A 459 73.32 33.72 -1.27
N ASP A 460 72.49 33.29 -2.22
CA ASP A 460 72.37 31.87 -2.61
C ASP A 460 73.63 31.31 -3.30
N SER A 461 74.43 32.17 -3.94
CA SER A 461 75.64 31.79 -4.68
C SER A 461 76.69 31.11 -3.80
N LEU A 462 76.87 31.58 -2.56
CA LEU A 462 77.98 31.18 -1.70
C LEU A 462 77.84 29.75 -1.15
N ARG A 463 76.61 29.27 -0.97
CA ARG A 463 76.34 27.97 -0.31
C ARG A 463 76.87 26.77 -1.10
N GLY A 464 76.94 26.87 -2.43
CA GLY A 464 77.31 25.75 -3.30
C GLY A 464 78.77 25.29 -3.22
N ARG A 465 79.69 26.11 -2.67
CA ARG A 465 81.14 25.85 -2.75
C ARG A 465 81.73 24.93 -1.67
N ILE A 466 81.06 24.73 -0.54
CA ILE A 466 81.67 24.11 0.66
C ILE A 466 81.68 22.56 0.60
N VAL A 467 80.80 21.94 -0.17
CA VAL A 467 80.50 20.49 -0.09
C VAL A 467 81.57 19.58 -0.73
N SER A 468 82.45 20.11 -1.59
CA SER A 468 83.19 19.32 -2.59
C SER A 468 84.56 18.74 -2.16
N GLN A 469 85.04 18.95 -0.93
CA GLN A 469 86.48 18.85 -0.62
C GLN A 469 86.96 17.69 0.29
N ALA A 470 86.12 16.74 0.71
CA ALA A 470 86.32 16.02 1.99
C ALA A 470 86.71 14.50 1.98
N THR A 471 87.19 13.88 0.89
CA THR A 471 86.98 12.40 0.70
C THR A 471 88.16 11.47 0.27
N ARG A 472 89.46 11.67 0.63
CA ARG A 472 90.56 10.74 0.20
C ARG A 472 91.79 10.57 1.14
N SER A 473 92.13 9.34 1.58
CA SER A 473 93.52 8.79 1.73
C SER A 473 93.60 7.34 2.33
N PRO A 474 94.63 6.49 2.04
CA PRO A 474 94.70 5.08 2.53
C PRO A 474 96.08 4.53 3.02
N ALA A 475 96.11 3.44 3.83
CA ALA A 475 97.29 2.55 4.04
C ALA A 475 96.93 1.18 4.70
N LEU A 476 97.40 0.04 4.17
CA LEU A 476 97.43 -1.32 4.81
C LEU A 476 97.98 -2.39 3.84
N ARG A 477 98.86 -3.33 4.27
CA ARG A 477 99.21 -4.53 3.45
C ARG A 477 99.85 -5.76 4.14
N GLU A 478 100.56 -5.61 5.26
CA GLU A 478 101.33 -6.70 5.88
C GLU A 478 100.48 -7.81 6.54
N ASN A 479 99.19 -7.53 6.74
CA ASN A 479 98.14 -8.37 7.33
C ASN A 479 97.92 -9.76 6.66
N ARG A 480 98.73 -10.14 5.66
CA ARG A 480 98.37 -11.13 4.62
C ARG A 480 98.65 -12.61 4.95
N ARG A 481 99.58 -12.93 5.84
CA ARG A 481 99.90 -14.34 6.19
C ARG A 481 99.24 -14.85 7.47
N THR A 482 98.98 -13.95 8.44
CA THR A 482 98.04 -14.21 9.53
C THR A 482 96.63 -14.43 8.99
N GLN A 483 96.24 -13.70 7.94
CA GLN A 483 95.04 -13.98 7.14
C GLN A 483 95.00 -15.45 6.67
N GLU A 484 96.01 -15.98 5.99
CA GLU A 484 95.92 -17.32 5.34
C GLU A 484 95.53 -18.46 6.30
N ARG A 485 96.09 -18.53 7.52
CA ARG A 485 95.65 -19.53 8.52
C ARG A 485 94.35 -19.16 9.23
N ALA A 486 94.09 -17.86 9.41
CA ALA A 486 92.79 -17.41 9.87
C ALA A 486 91.68 -17.76 8.86
N LEU A 487 91.95 -17.79 7.55
CA LEU A 487 91.00 -18.17 6.51
C LEU A 487 90.61 -19.65 6.59
N GLU A 488 91.47 -20.57 7.05
CA GLU A 488 91.10 -21.99 7.14
C GLU A 488 90.29 -22.30 8.40
N ASN A 489 90.68 -21.77 9.56
CA ASN A 489 89.83 -21.83 10.75
C ASN A 489 88.52 -21.05 10.52
N SER A 490 88.55 -19.92 9.81
CA SER A 490 87.35 -19.18 9.39
C SER A 490 86.48 -20.01 8.45
N LYS A 491 87.01 -20.74 7.46
CA LYS A 491 86.19 -21.66 6.63
C LYS A 491 85.45 -22.71 7.47
N LEU A 492 86.11 -23.30 8.48
CA LEU A 492 85.49 -24.32 9.33
C LEU A 492 84.49 -23.71 10.33
N GLN A 493 84.80 -22.54 10.90
CA GLN A 493 83.86 -21.78 11.73
C GLN A 493 82.65 -21.34 10.91
N ILE A 494 82.85 -20.76 9.72
CA ILE A 494 81.81 -20.44 8.74
C ILE A 494 80.99 -21.68 8.42
N ARG A 495 81.56 -22.87 8.18
CA ARG A 495 80.74 -24.04 7.87
C ARG A 495 79.93 -24.55 9.06
N ILE A 496 80.41 -24.38 10.29
CA ILE A 496 79.64 -24.67 11.52
C ILE A 496 78.54 -23.62 11.72
N GLU A 497 78.83 -22.34 11.51
CA GLU A 497 77.87 -21.24 11.55
C GLU A 497 76.81 -21.37 10.44
N GLU A 498 77.18 -21.78 9.23
CA GLU A 498 76.27 -22.11 8.13
C GLU A 498 75.30 -23.22 8.55
N LEU A 499 75.79 -24.36 9.06
CA LEU A 499 74.94 -25.46 9.50
C LEU A 499 74.05 -25.09 10.70
N GLN A 500 74.56 -24.28 11.64
CA GLN A 500 73.76 -23.72 12.73
C GLN A 500 72.71 -22.72 12.21
N ASN A 501 73.03 -21.92 11.19
CA ASN A 501 72.10 -21.00 10.55
C ASN A 501 71.05 -21.75 9.73
N GLU A 502 71.41 -22.77 8.96
CA GLU A 502 70.50 -23.68 8.24
C GLU A 502 69.51 -24.36 9.22
N LEU A 503 70.01 -24.86 10.37
CA LEU A 503 69.17 -25.44 11.43
C LEU A 503 68.26 -24.38 12.07
N ASN A 504 68.80 -23.22 12.43
CA ASN A 504 68.02 -22.11 13.01
C ASN A 504 66.98 -21.56 12.03
N LEU A 505 67.28 -21.49 10.73
CA LEU A 505 66.35 -21.10 9.67
C LEU A 505 65.26 -22.15 9.49
N SER A 506 65.60 -23.44 9.50
CA SER A 506 64.63 -24.54 9.45
C SER A 506 63.70 -24.53 10.67
N GLN A 507 64.24 -24.30 11.87
CA GLN A 507 63.46 -24.20 13.11
C GLN A 507 62.56 -22.94 13.12
N LYS A 508 63.07 -21.79 12.65
CA LYS A 508 62.28 -20.56 12.46
C LYS A 508 61.17 -20.76 11.44
N ALA A 509 61.45 -21.39 10.30
CA ALA A 509 60.47 -21.72 9.27
C ALA A 509 59.39 -22.66 9.82
N ALA A 510 59.76 -23.69 10.59
CA ALA A 510 58.80 -24.58 11.25
C ALA A 510 57.95 -23.85 12.31
N SER A 511 58.51 -22.90 13.08
CA SER A 511 57.72 -22.08 14.01
C SER A 511 56.79 -21.10 13.28
N ALA A 512 57.26 -20.49 12.18
CA ALA A 512 56.46 -19.59 11.36
C ALA A 512 55.32 -20.34 10.65
N ALA A 513 55.57 -21.54 10.14
CA ALA A 513 54.52 -22.40 9.56
C ALA A 513 53.45 -22.77 10.60
N LYS A 514 53.85 -23.13 11.83
CA LYS A 514 52.90 -23.37 12.93
C LYS A 514 52.12 -22.12 13.34
N GLN A 515 52.77 -20.96 13.40
CA GLN A 515 52.10 -19.69 13.71
C GLN A 515 51.13 -19.29 12.60
N ASN A 516 51.53 -19.39 11.33
CA ASN A 516 50.67 -19.09 10.18
C ASN A 516 49.47 -20.05 10.13
N HIS A 517 49.67 -21.35 10.36
CA HIS A 517 48.57 -22.31 10.42
C HIS A 517 47.60 -22.00 11.58
N ARG A 518 48.11 -21.63 12.76
CA ARG A 518 47.28 -21.17 13.88
C ARG A 518 46.49 -19.91 13.52
N LEU A 519 47.13 -18.90 12.93
CA LEU A 519 46.48 -17.66 12.51
C LEU A 519 45.43 -17.91 11.42
N GLU A 520 45.65 -18.87 10.53
CA GLU A 520 44.66 -19.25 9.52
C GLU A 520 43.48 -20.03 10.13
N ILE A 521 43.70 -20.86 11.17
CA ILE A 521 42.61 -21.45 11.96
C ILE A 521 41.79 -20.36 12.69
N GLU A 522 42.47 -19.43 13.38
CA GLU A 522 41.82 -18.31 14.08
C GLU A 522 41.05 -17.40 13.10
N ARG A 523 41.59 -17.19 11.88
CA ARG A 523 40.92 -16.49 10.78
C ARG A 523 39.70 -17.25 10.25
N LEU A 524 39.83 -18.54 9.96
CA LEU A 524 38.73 -19.36 9.43
C LEU A 524 37.61 -19.48 10.47
N GLN A 525 37.95 -19.62 11.75
CA GLN A 525 36.99 -19.61 12.84
C GLN A 525 36.27 -18.25 12.93
N ALA A 526 37.00 -17.12 12.92
CA ALA A 526 36.39 -15.79 12.89
C ALA A 526 35.54 -15.56 11.64
N GLN A 527 35.90 -16.16 10.49
CA GLN A 527 35.11 -16.11 9.28
C GLN A 527 33.81 -16.91 9.42
N ILE A 528 33.84 -18.11 10.01
CA ILE A 528 32.64 -18.91 10.33
C ILE A 528 31.75 -18.16 11.32
N GLU A 529 32.29 -17.66 12.44
CA GLU A 529 31.55 -16.87 13.44
C GLU A 529 30.92 -15.62 12.81
N SER A 530 31.62 -14.94 11.89
CA SER A 530 31.04 -13.82 11.13
C SER A 530 29.94 -14.27 10.16
N SER A 531 30.08 -15.45 9.56
CA SER A 531 29.12 -16.04 8.62
C SER A 531 27.86 -16.54 9.30
N ASP A 532 27.93 -16.94 10.58
CA ASP A 532 26.77 -17.32 11.40
C ASP A 532 26.08 -16.09 12.00
N MET A 533 26.82 -15.02 12.30
CA MET A 533 26.25 -13.76 12.76
C MET A 533 25.52 -12.99 11.65
N GLN A 534 25.92 -13.11 10.38
CA GLN A 534 25.21 -12.47 9.25
C GLN A 534 23.72 -12.87 9.13
N PRO A 535 23.33 -14.17 9.05
CA PRO A 535 21.93 -14.56 8.97
C PRO A 535 21.14 -14.19 10.24
N PHE A 536 21.77 -14.11 11.41
CA PHE A 536 21.12 -13.57 12.61
C PHE A 536 20.86 -12.05 12.49
N LEU A 537 21.84 -11.30 11.96
CA LEU A 537 21.71 -9.86 11.74
C LEU A 537 20.75 -9.49 10.60
N THR A 538 20.61 -10.33 9.56
CA THR A 538 19.58 -10.12 8.53
C THR A 538 18.21 -10.54 9.03
N LYS A 539 18.08 -11.66 9.75
CA LYS A 539 16.83 -12.08 10.40
C LYS A 539 16.31 -11.00 11.36
N THR A 540 17.15 -10.49 12.26
CA THR A 540 16.72 -9.46 13.22
C THR A 540 16.38 -8.12 12.56
N LYS A 541 17.02 -7.77 11.43
CA LYS A 541 16.58 -6.62 10.59
C LYS A 541 15.20 -6.87 9.97
N LEU A 542 14.99 -8.03 9.35
CA LEU A 542 13.71 -8.41 8.75
C LEU A 542 12.59 -8.50 9.81
N GLU A 543 12.89 -8.96 11.02
CA GLU A 543 11.93 -8.97 12.14
C GLU A 543 11.57 -7.55 12.61
N LYS A 544 12.56 -6.63 12.69
CA LYS A 544 12.30 -5.19 12.94
C LYS A 544 11.45 -4.57 11.81
N GLU A 545 11.78 -4.84 10.54
CA GLU A 545 11.05 -4.36 9.36
C GLU A 545 9.61 -4.87 9.31
N ILE A 546 9.40 -6.18 9.54
CA ILE A 546 8.06 -6.78 9.69
C ILE A 546 7.29 -6.14 10.85
N SER A 547 7.96 -5.76 11.96
CA SER A 547 7.31 -5.08 13.07
C SER A 547 6.91 -3.63 12.73
N ILE A 548 7.71 -2.92 11.93
CA ILE A 548 7.38 -1.57 11.43
C ILE A 548 6.21 -1.65 10.45
N LEU A 549 6.31 -2.51 9.44
CA LEU A 549 5.25 -2.71 8.44
C LEU A 549 3.92 -3.13 9.08
N LYS A 550 3.93 -3.95 10.14
CA LYS A 550 2.71 -4.27 10.92
C LYS A 550 2.10 -3.04 11.59
N LEU A 551 2.92 -2.18 12.18
CA LEU A 551 2.46 -0.96 12.87
C LEU A 551 1.95 0.09 11.87
N GLU A 552 2.60 0.22 10.71
CA GLU A 552 2.13 1.03 9.59
C GLU A 552 0.77 0.52 9.06
N LEU A 553 0.65 -0.78 8.78
CA LEU A 553 -0.59 -1.41 8.32
C LEU A 553 -1.73 -1.22 9.34
N GLU A 554 -1.48 -1.33 10.65
CA GLU A 554 -2.48 -1.08 11.67
C GLU A 554 -2.86 0.41 11.77
N SER A 555 -1.91 1.34 11.60
CA SER A 555 -2.23 2.78 11.53
C SER A 555 -3.03 3.15 10.26
N LEU A 556 -2.81 2.45 9.15
CA LEU A 556 -3.61 2.55 7.93
C LEU A 556 -5.03 1.97 8.13
N ARG A 557 -5.16 0.89 8.92
CA ARG A 557 -6.48 0.36 9.34
C ARG A 557 -7.22 1.34 10.25
N GLU A 558 -6.57 1.89 11.26
CA GLU A 558 -7.19 2.89 12.13
C GLU A 558 -7.65 4.13 11.35
N THR A 559 -6.80 4.66 10.47
CA THR A 559 -7.15 5.86 9.68
C THR A 559 -8.28 5.57 8.69
N LYS A 560 -8.27 4.43 8.00
CA LYS A 560 -9.39 4.02 7.12
C LYS A 560 -10.67 3.70 7.89
N SER A 561 -10.60 3.13 9.09
CA SER A 561 -11.75 2.92 9.97
C SER A 561 -12.36 4.26 10.43
N ARG A 562 -11.53 5.24 10.80
CA ARG A 562 -11.99 6.61 11.12
C ARG A 562 -12.62 7.31 9.90
N GLU A 563 -12.03 7.16 8.72
CA GLU A 563 -12.56 7.71 7.47
C GLU A 563 -13.92 7.09 7.10
N ILE A 564 -14.05 5.76 7.18
CA ILE A 564 -15.32 5.05 6.99
C ILE A 564 -16.36 5.56 7.99
N SER A 565 -16.04 5.63 9.27
CA SER A 565 -16.99 6.12 10.29
C SER A 565 -17.41 7.58 10.07
N LEU A 566 -16.51 8.45 9.60
CA LEU A 566 -16.86 9.83 9.22
C LEU A 566 -17.77 9.89 7.99
N LEU A 567 -17.58 9.00 7.01
CA LEU A 567 -18.44 8.88 5.84
C LEU A 567 -19.81 8.30 6.19
N GLU A 568 -19.88 7.27 7.03
CA GLU A 568 -21.11 6.69 7.57
C GLU A 568 -21.94 7.73 8.33
N ASN A 569 -21.31 8.48 9.26
CA ASN A 569 -21.95 9.58 9.96
C ASN A 569 -22.46 10.68 8.99
N ARG A 570 -21.71 10.99 7.93
CA ARG A 570 -22.13 11.95 6.91
C ARG A 570 -23.31 11.44 6.08
N CYS A 571 -23.32 10.15 5.72
CA CYS A 571 -24.44 9.51 5.03
C CYS A 571 -25.69 9.48 5.93
N GLU A 572 -25.56 9.14 7.22
CA GLU A 572 -26.67 9.25 8.18
C GLU A 572 -27.23 10.67 8.29
N MET A 573 -26.36 11.69 8.35
CA MET A 573 -26.81 13.08 8.40
C MET A 573 -27.55 13.50 7.12
N LEU A 574 -27.07 13.10 5.94
CA LEU A 574 -27.75 13.34 4.67
C LEU A 574 -29.08 12.56 4.54
N ILE A 575 -29.20 11.38 5.15
CA ILE A 575 -30.46 10.63 5.24
C ILE A 575 -31.45 11.33 6.18
N LYS A 576 -30.99 11.84 7.33
CA LYS A 576 -31.79 12.63 8.28
C LYS A 576 -32.23 13.97 7.69
N GLU A 577 -31.40 14.58 6.86
CA GLU A 577 -31.74 15.79 6.11
C GLU A 577 -32.74 15.52 4.98
N ASN A 578 -32.50 14.51 4.12
CA ASN A 578 -33.44 14.13 3.06
C ASN A 578 -34.81 13.73 3.61
N THR A 579 -34.88 12.93 4.69
CA THR A 579 -36.16 12.56 5.30
C THR A 579 -36.90 13.77 5.90
N ARG A 580 -36.18 14.75 6.45
CA ARG A 580 -36.75 16.04 6.88
C ARG A 580 -37.27 16.87 5.70
N ILE A 581 -36.55 16.89 4.58
CA ILE A 581 -36.98 17.58 3.34
C ILE A 581 -38.22 16.90 2.76
N SER A 582 -38.27 15.57 2.68
CA SER A 582 -39.47 14.83 2.26
C SER A 582 -40.66 15.14 3.16
N GLN A 583 -40.50 15.11 4.48
CA GLN A 583 -41.58 15.50 5.42
C GLN A 583 -42.04 16.95 5.22
N GLN A 584 -41.14 17.89 4.90
CA GLN A 584 -41.51 19.26 4.56
C GLN A 584 -42.30 19.32 3.25
N VAL A 585 -41.87 18.61 2.19
CA VAL A 585 -42.61 18.51 0.92
C VAL A 585 -43.99 17.89 1.13
N ASP A 586 -44.10 16.78 1.83
CA ASP A 586 -45.38 16.12 2.15
C ASP A 586 -46.31 17.06 2.94
N SER A 587 -45.77 17.85 3.87
CA SER A 587 -46.55 18.84 4.61
C SER A 587 -47.05 19.99 3.71
N GLN A 588 -46.23 20.47 2.76
CA GLN A 588 -46.61 21.50 1.80
C GLN A 588 -47.62 20.97 0.76
N VAL A 589 -47.46 19.74 0.29
CA VAL A 589 -48.42 19.05 -0.59
C VAL A 589 -49.75 18.87 0.15
N GLY A 590 -49.72 18.44 1.42
CA GLY A 590 -50.91 18.32 2.26
C GLY A 590 -51.63 19.66 2.49
N LEU A 591 -50.90 20.75 2.73
CA LEU A 591 -51.48 22.10 2.84
C LEU A 591 -52.06 22.58 1.50
N SER A 592 -51.33 22.39 0.40
CA SER A 592 -51.79 22.77 -0.95
C SER A 592 -53.02 21.97 -1.38
N GLN A 593 -53.10 20.69 -1.01
CA GLN A 593 -54.25 19.84 -1.31
C GLN A 593 -55.48 20.23 -0.47
N ARG A 594 -55.30 20.63 0.80
CA ARG A 594 -56.38 21.23 1.60
C ARG A 594 -56.89 22.51 0.97
N GLN A 595 -55.99 23.43 0.60
CA GLN A 595 -56.36 24.68 -0.09
C GLN A 595 -57.10 24.44 -1.41
N LYS A 596 -56.71 23.44 -2.21
CA LYS A 596 -57.45 23.02 -3.41
C LYS A 596 -58.84 22.51 -3.10
N VAL A 597 -58.99 21.66 -2.07
CA VAL A 597 -60.30 21.12 -1.65
C VAL A 597 -61.21 22.24 -1.12
N ASP A 598 -60.68 23.17 -0.33
CA ASP A 598 -61.47 24.29 0.20
C ASP A 598 -61.84 25.31 -0.90
N LYS A 599 -60.96 25.55 -1.87
CA LYS A 599 -61.29 26.33 -3.08
C LYS A 599 -62.28 25.62 -4.01
N GLN A 600 -62.28 24.29 -4.07
CA GLN A 600 -63.32 23.56 -4.80
C GLN A 600 -64.69 23.75 -4.15
N LYS A 601 -64.80 23.65 -2.81
CA LYS A 601 -66.05 23.94 -2.10
C LYS A 601 -66.55 25.36 -2.37
N GLU A 602 -65.66 26.36 -2.33
CA GLU A 602 -66.01 27.75 -2.64
C GLU A 602 -66.54 27.91 -4.07
N VAL A 603 -65.97 27.18 -5.04
CA VAL A 603 -66.49 27.11 -6.41
C VAL A 603 -67.84 26.40 -6.47
N ASP A 604 -68.03 25.29 -5.76
CA ASP A 604 -69.29 24.53 -5.74
C ASP A 604 -70.42 25.35 -5.07
N GLU A 605 -70.14 26.07 -3.99
CA GLU A 605 -71.06 27.02 -3.34
C GLU A 605 -71.43 28.19 -4.28
N LEU A 606 -70.46 28.73 -5.02
CA LEU A 606 -70.72 29.76 -6.04
C LEU A 606 -71.54 29.22 -7.22
N ILE A 607 -71.32 27.98 -7.64
CA ILE A 607 -72.15 27.30 -8.67
C ILE A 607 -73.58 27.11 -8.17
N GLN A 608 -73.77 26.63 -6.93
CA GLN A 608 -75.10 26.52 -6.33
C GLN A 608 -75.80 27.88 -6.29
N ARG A 609 -75.13 28.92 -5.79
CA ARG A 609 -75.70 30.28 -5.69
C ARG A 609 -76.03 30.89 -7.05
N CYS A 610 -75.22 30.64 -8.08
CA CYS A 610 -75.53 31.01 -9.46
C CYS A 610 -76.76 30.25 -10.00
N GLY A 611 -76.91 28.98 -9.63
CA GLY A 611 -78.12 28.18 -9.90
C GLY A 611 -79.37 28.80 -9.25
N GLU A 612 -79.30 29.06 -7.95
CA GLU A 612 -80.37 29.69 -7.15
C GLU A 612 -80.82 31.03 -7.77
N LEU A 613 -79.87 31.95 -8.00
CA LEU A 613 -80.12 33.25 -8.66
C LEU A 613 -80.70 33.10 -10.08
N SER A 614 -80.30 32.06 -10.82
CA SER A 614 -80.90 31.77 -12.14
C SER A 614 -82.36 31.31 -12.02
N THR A 615 -82.70 30.51 -10.99
CA THR A 615 -84.10 30.15 -10.72
C THR A 615 -84.93 31.34 -10.21
N GLU A 616 -84.35 32.22 -9.39
CA GLU A 616 -84.99 33.43 -8.91
C GLU A 616 -85.29 34.39 -10.06
N ARG A 617 -84.31 34.66 -10.92
CA ARG A 617 -84.49 35.41 -12.17
C ARG A 617 -85.58 34.80 -13.06
N LEU A 618 -85.73 33.48 -13.07
CA LEU A 618 -86.77 32.78 -13.84
C LEU A 618 -88.16 32.87 -13.18
N LYS A 619 -88.26 32.95 -11.85
CA LYS A 619 -89.50 33.27 -11.12
C LYS A 619 -89.92 34.72 -11.38
N LEU A 620 -89.03 35.67 -11.12
CA LEU A 620 -89.25 37.10 -11.35
C LEU A 620 -89.64 37.40 -12.81
N ARG A 621 -89.07 36.69 -13.79
CA ARG A 621 -89.48 36.83 -15.21
C ARG A 621 -90.90 36.29 -15.49
N LYS A 622 -91.34 35.23 -14.80
CA LYS A 622 -92.73 34.74 -14.90
C LYS A 622 -93.71 35.69 -14.22
N GLU A 623 -93.36 36.18 -13.04
CA GLU A 623 -94.13 37.19 -12.31
C GLU A 623 -94.27 38.48 -13.13
N LEU A 624 -93.19 38.94 -13.78
CA LEU A 624 -93.22 40.06 -14.72
C LEU A 624 -94.23 39.82 -15.87
N SER A 625 -94.17 38.65 -16.53
CA SER A 625 -95.14 38.29 -17.59
C SER A 625 -96.58 38.34 -17.08
N GLN A 626 -96.84 37.74 -15.92
CA GLN A 626 -98.17 37.73 -15.30
C GLN A 626 -98.65 39.14 -14.93
N THR A 627 -97.77 40.01 -14.44
CA THR A 627 -98.14 41.42 -14.19
C THR A 627 -98.48 42.16 -15.48
N GLN A 628 -97.69 42.00 -16.55
CA GLN A 628 -97.94 42.60 -17.87
C GLN A 628 -99.23 42.08 -18.50
N GLU A 629 -99.53 40.78 -18.38
CA GLU A 629 -100.79 40.18 -18.82
C GLU A 629 -101.98 40.77 -18.04
N SER A 630 -101.84 40.93 -16.72
CA SER A 630 -102.88 41.55 -15.88
C SER A 630 -103.07 43.06 -16.17
N GLU A 631 -102.00 43.75 -16.57
CA GLU A 631 -102.04 45.16 -16.95
C GLU A 631 -102.70 45.33 -18.33
N ALA A 632 -102.38 44.47 -19.30
CA ALA A 632 -103.04 44.43 -20.60
C ALA A 632 -104.55 44.13 -20.46
N GLN A 633 -104.93 43.23 -19.54
CA GLN A 633 -106.34 42.97 -19.20
C GLN A 633 -107.02 44.24 -18.64
N LYS A 634 -106.43 44.88 -17.63
CA LYS A 634 -106.95 46.13 -17.03
C LYS A 634 -107.05 47.27 -18.05
N ASN A 635 -106.05 47.45 -18.91
CA ASN A 635 -106.08 48.46 -19.98
C ASN A 635 -107.18 48.15 -21.01
N GLY A 636 -107.42 46.87 -21.30
CA GLY A 636 -108.56 46.43 -22.10
C GLY A 636 -109.93 46.67 -21.43
N GLU A 637 -110.02 46.58 -20.11
CA GLU A 637 -111.23 46.94 -19.34
C GLU A 637 -111.44 48.46 -19.26
N ILE A 638 -110.39 49.23 -19.02
CA ILE A 638 -110.41 50.70 -19.07
C ILE A 638 -110.87 51.17 -20.45
N SER A 639 -110.36 50.60 -21.55
CA SER A 639 -110.81 50.93 -22.91
C SER A 639 -112.32 50.66 -23.13
N LYS A 640 -112.85 49.55 -22.60
CA LYS A 640 -114.30 49.23 -22.61
C LYS A 640 -115.12 50.20 -21.74
N LEU A 641 -114.55 50.69 -20.64
CA LEU A 641 -115.21 51.68 -19.78
C LEU A 641 -115.19 53.09 -20.40
N THR A 642 -114.08 53.51 -21.02
CA THR A 642 -113.97 54.80 -21.72
C THR A 642 -114.94 54.88 -22.90
N SER A 643 -114.97 53.86 -23.77
CA SER A 643 -115.93 53.81 -24.89
C SER A 643 -117.40 53.76 -24.41
N ARG A 644 -117.68 53.12 -23.27
CA ARG A 644 -119.01 53.17 -22.63
C ARG A 644 -119.33 54.54 -22.03
N LEU A 645 -118.34 55.26 -21.50
CA LEU A 645 -118.48 56.62 -20.98
C LEU A 645 -118.71 57.64 -22.10
N GLU A 646 -117.97 57.53 -23.21
CA GLU A 646 -118.16 58.33 -24.43
C GLU A 646 -119.59 58.17 -24.97
N TYR A 647 -120.09 56.93 -25.05
CA TYR A 647 -121.47 56.66 -25.44
C TYR A 647 -122.50 57.36 -24.54
N VAL A 648 -122.34 57.27 -23.21
CA VAL A 648 -123.24 57.93 -22.25
C VAL A 648 -123.13 59.46 -22.33
N THR A 649 -121.93 59.99 -22.56
CA THR A 649 -121.67 61.43 -22.70
C THR A 649 -122.34 61.98 -23.95
N ASN A 650 -122.24 61.28 -25.09
CA ASN A 650 -122.89 61.65 -26.34
C ASN A 650 -124.43 61.67 -26.22
N GLU A 651 -125.02 60.68 -25.55
CA GLU A 651 -126.46 60.66 -25.27
C GLU A 651 -126.89 61.77 -24.28
N PHE A 652 -126.04 62.13 -23.32
CA PHE A 652 -126.31 63.27 -22.41
C PHE A 652 -126.24 64.62 -23.13
N VAL A 653 -125.30 64.81 -24.06
CA VAL A 653 -125.21 66.02 -24.91
C VAL A 653 -126.48 66.17 -25.74
N ARG A 654 -126.90 65.11 -26.46
CA ARG A 654 -128.17 65.07 -27.19
C ARG A 654 -129.37 65.42 -26.31
N TYR A 655 -129.40 64.92 -25.07
CA TYR A 655 -130.47 65.24 -24.14
C TYR A 655 -130.48 66.72 -23.70
N LYS A 656 -129.31 67.33 -23.52
CA LYS A 656 -129.18 68.75 -23.19
C LYS A 656 -129.61 69.65 -24.36
N GLU A 657 -129.24 69.32 -25.58
CA GLU A 657 -129.66 70.03 -26.80
C GLU A 657 -131.20 70.05 -26.92
N LEU A 658 -131.86 68.92 -26.65
CA LEU A 658 -133.32 68.79 -26.64
C LEU A 658 -134.04 69.56 -25.51
N GLN A 659 -133.34 70.03 -24.47
CA GLN A 659 -133.92 70.93 -23.46
C GLN A 659 -133.76 72.43 -23.81
N GLY A 660 -132.87 72.78 -24.75
CA GLY A 660 -132.52 74.17 -25.04
C GLY A 660 -133.55 74.96 -25.86
N SER A 661 -134.50 74.29 -26.52
CA SER A 661 -135.50 74.92 -27.38
C SER A 661 -136.91 74.64 -26.85
N ASN A 662 -137.46 75.58 -26.08
CA ASN A 662 -138.84 75.50 -25.64
C ASN A 662 -139.44 76.90 -25.42
N SER A 663 -140.18 77.37 -26.41
CA SER A 663 -141.07 78.54 -26.28
C SER A 663 -142.37 78.30 -27.07
N ASP A 664 -143.09 77.21 -26.75
CA ASP A 664 -144.50 77.05 -27.11
C ASP A 664 -145.27 76.20 -26.07
N PRO A 665 -146.54 76.52 -25.76
CA PRO A 665 -147.21 76.03 -24.56
C PRO A 665 -147.93 74.69 -24.75
N ASN A 666 -147.20 73.59 -24.95
CA ASN A 666 -147.75 72.22 -24.98
C ASN A 666 -147.04 71.25 -24.02
N THR A 667 -146.41 71.78 -22.97
CA THR A 667 -145.48 71.06 -22.07
C THR A 667 -146.13 70.07 -21.11
N GLY A 668 -147.46 70.11 -20.92
CA GLY A 668 -148.18 69.24 -19.98
C GLY A 668 -147.98 67.75 -20.27
N THR A 669 -148.09 67.34 -21.54
CA THR A 669 -148.00 65.92 -21.95
C THR A 669 -146.57 65.36 -21.88
N LEU A 670 -145.55 66.21 -21.96
CA LEU A 670 -144.14 65.78 -21.92
C LEU A 670 -143.72 65.46 -20.48
N ASN A 671 -144.17 66.27 -19.51
CA ASN A 671 -143.74 66.21 -18.12
C ASN A 671 -144.09 64.86 -17.45
N GLU A 672 -145.26 64.31 -17.78
CA GLU A 672 -145.75 63.05 -17.23
C GLU A 672 -144.86 61.85 -17.63
N ARG A 673 -144.44 61.78 -18.90
CA ARG A 673 -143.48 60.76 -19.39
C ARG A 673 -142.11 60.86 -18.71
N TRP A 674 -141.67 62.06 -18.34
CA TRP A 674 -140.42 62.25 -17.60
C TRP A 674 -140.53 61.79 -16.14
N SER A 675 -141.69 62.02 -15.50
CA SER A 675 -141.95 61.49 -14.15
C SER A 675 -141.81 59.96 -14.08
N GLU A 676 -142.26 59.25 -15.11
CA GLU A 676 -142.23 57.79 -15.16
C GLU A 676 -140.83 57.22 -15.45
N LYS A 677 -140.07 57.85 -16.36
CA LYS A 677 -138.63 57.56 -16.54
C LYS A 677 -137.89 57.73 -15.20
N TYR A 678 -138.17 58.79 -14.45
CA TYR A 678 -137.53 59.04 -13.16
C TYR A 678 -137.89 57.98 -12.10
N ARG A 679 -139.17 57.54 -12.02
CA ARG A 679 -139.57 56.42 -11.15
C ARG A 679 -138.82 55.13 -11.49
N ASN A 680 -138.68 54.79 -12.77
CA ASN A 680 -137.96 53.58 -13.21
C ASN A 680 -136.44 53.69 -12.93
N MET A 681 -135.85 54.87 -13.10
CA MET A 681 -134.43 55.14 -12.78
C MET A 681 -134.16 54.98 -11.28
N LYS A 682 -135.01 55.60 -10.42
CA LYS A 682 -134.93 55.44 -8.95
C LYS A 682 -135.04 53.97 -8.53
N ARG A 683 -135.89 53.17 -9.18
CA ARG A 683 -136.04 51.74 -8.89
C ARG A 683 -134.77 50.93 -9.22
N LYS A 684 -134.10 51.24 -10.35
CA LYS A 684 -132.81 50.61 -10.70
C LYS A 684 -131.69 50.96 -9.71
N ILE A 685 -131.53 52.25 -9.39
CA ILE A 685 -130.47 52.71 -8.48
C ILE A 685 -130.60 52.06 -7.09
N LEU A 686 -131.82 51.93 -6.56
CA LEU A 686 -132.07 51.21 -5.29
C LEU A 686 -131.73 49.72 -5.35
N GLN A 687 -131.82 49.10 -6.52
CA GLN A 687 -131.52 47.69 -6.73
C GLN A 687 -130.00 47.45 -6.83
N GLU A 688 -129.29 48.34 -7.52
CA GLU A 688 -127.83 48.36 -7.70
C GLU A 688 -127.10 48.69 -6.38
N LEU A 689 -127.62 49.65 -5.61
CA LEU A 689 -127.11 49.98 -4.27
C LEU A 689 -127.27 48.80 -3.29
N LYS A 690 -128.35 48.02 -3.42
CA LYS A 690 -128.53 46.79 -2.63
C LYS A 690 -127.51 45.70 -2.99
N THR A 691 -127.17 45.52 -4.26
CA THR A 691 -126.14 44.54 -4.68
C THR A 691 -124.73 44.93 -4.21
N LEU A 692 -124.38 46.21 -4.29
CA LEU A 692 -123.11 46.72 -3.74
C LEU A 692 -123.03 46.55 -2.22
N GLN A 693 -124.15 46.73 -1.51
CA GLN A 693 -124.21 46.53 -0.06
C GLN A 693 -124.03 45.06 0.34
N THR A 694 -124.49 44.09 -0.46
CA THR A 694 -124.18 42.67 -0.24
C THR A 694 -122.73 42.32 -0.56
N GLU A 695 -122.15 42.91 -1.62
CA GLU A 695 -120.76 42.68 -2.00
C GLU A 695 -119.78 43.19 -0.92
N ASN A 696 -120.02 44.38 -0.35
CA ASN A 696 -119.22 44.91 0.76
C ASN A 696 -119.23 43.98 1.98
N LEU A 697 -120.39 43.40 2.33
CA LEU A 697 -120.49 42.46 3.47
C LEU A 697 -119.70 41.16 3.25
N ASP A 698 -119.62 40.66 2.02
CA ASP A 698 -118.79 39.50 1.70
C ASP A 698 -117.29 39.85 1.62
N LEU A 699 -116.93 41.09 1.24
CA LEU A 699 -115.55 41.60 1.32
C LEU A 699 -115.09 41.79 2.77
N GLU A 700 -115.95 42.32 3.65
CA GLU A 700 -115.66 42.43 5.10
C GLU A 700 -115.44 41.06 5.75
N ARG A 701 -116.24 40.04 5.40
CA ARG A 701 -116.00 38.65 5.84
C ARG A 701 -114.63 38.15 5.40
N ARG A 702 -114.26 38.31 4.12
CA ARG A 702 -112.96 37.87 3.58
C ARG A 702 -111.78 38.58 4.26
N LEU A 703 -111.93 39.86 4.61
CA LEU A 703 -110.93 40.61 5.38
C LEU A 703 -110.77 40.07 6.81
N LEU A 704 -111.87 39.76 7.49
CA LEU A 704 -111.86 39.19 8.85
C LEU A 704 -111.32 37.74 8.90
N GLU A 705 -111.60 36.95 7.87
CA GLU A 705 -111.01 35.61 7.68
C GLU A 705 -109.51 35.69 7.35
N GLY A 706 -109.11 36.65 6.52
CA GLY A 706 -107.70 36.88 6.13
C GLY A 706 -106.78 37.38 7.26
N THR A 707 -107.31 37.91 8.36
CA THR A 707 -106.50 38.46 9.47
C THR A 707 -105.89 37.44 10.44
N LYS A 708 -106.08 36.13 10.25
CA LYS A 708 -105.62 35.09 11.20
C LYS A 708 -104.54 34.13 10.66
N THR A 709 -103.34 34.62 10.30
CA THR A 709 -102.05 33.87 10.44
C THR A 709 -100.83 34.70 10.00
N ALA A 710 -100.03 35.23 10.95
CA ALA A 710 -98.62 35.60 10.74
C ALA A 710 -97.92 35.95 12.08
N PRO A 711 -97.04 35.09 12.65
CA PRO A 711 -96.30 35.41 13.88
C PRO A 711 -94.98 36.15 13.60
N ARG A 712 -94.65 37.15 14.42
CA ARG A 712 -93.30 37.77 14.48
C ARG A 712 -92.56 37.37 15.76
N SER A 713 -91.53 36.54 15.59
CA SER A 713 -90.29 36.45 16.38
C SER A 713 -90.28 37.00 17.83
N ALA A 714 -90.50 36.11 18.81
CA ALA A 714 -89.99 36.24 20.18
C ALA A 714 -89.83 34.84 20.82
N SER A 715 -89.06 34.74 21.91
CA SER A 715 -88.75 33.46 22.59
C SER A 715 -90.01 32.71 23.05
N PRO A 716 -90.11 31.38 22.84
CA PRO A 716 -91.29 30.62 23.23
C PRO A 716 -91.37 30.41 24.75
N ASP A 717 -92.51 30.78 25.32
CA ASP A 717 -92.88 30.56 26.72
C ASP A 717 -93.50 29.16 26.86
N LEU A 718 -92.77 28.22 27.49
CA LEU A 718 -92.98 26.76 27.40
C LEU A 718 -94.36 26.25 27.85
N ASN A 719 -95.12 27.07 28.58
CA ASN A 719 -96.45 26.73 29.10
C ASN A 719 -97.62 27.12 28.17
N LYS A 720 -97.35 27.60 26.95
CA LYS A 720 -98.37 28.11 26.00
C LYS A 720 -98.37 27.47 24.61
N LEU A 721 -97.54 26.45 24.38
CA LEU A 721 -97.47 25.75 23.09
C LEU A 721 -98.57 24.70 22.94
N SER A 722 -98.91 24.34 21.70
CA SER A 722 -99.76 23.18 21.44
C SER A 722 -99.09 21.90 21.91
N LEU A 723 -99.88 20.89 22.29
CA LEU A 723 -99.36 19.56 22.65
C LEU A 723 -98.53 18.97 21.49
N GLN A 724 -98.91 19.29 20.24
CA GLN A 724 -98.17 18.93 19.04
C GLN A 724 -96.79 19.59 18.97
N ASP A 725 -96.70 20.91 19.20
CA ASP A 725 -95.42 21.63 19.16
C ASP A 725 -94.49 21.17 20.27
N GLN A 726 -95.04 20.81 21.43
CA GLN A 726 -94.27 20.27 22.55
C GLN A 726 -93.73 18.86 22.22
N VAL A 727 -94.54 18.01 21.59
CA VAL A 727 -94.11 16.71 21.05
C VAL A 727 -93.05 16.88 19.96
N ASP A 728 -93.21 17.82 19.03
CA ASP A 728 -92.28 18.03 17.93
C ASP A 728 -90.97 18.71 18.40
N TYR A 729 -91.03 19.58 19.41
CA TYR A 729 -89.84 20.06 20.15
C TYR A 729 -89.07 18.89 20.77
N TYR A 730 -89.75 17.93 21.41
CA TYR A 730 -89.08 16.75 21.96
C TYR A 730 -88.54 15.81 20.88
N LYS A 731 -89.26 15.59 19.77
CA LYS A 731 -88.75 14.84 18.61
C LYS A 731 -87.51 15.50 18.00
N LEU A 732 -87.48 16.83 17.93
CA LEU A 732 -86.34 17.58 17.39
C LEU A 732 -85.16 17.57 18.36
N ARG A 733 -85.40 17.78 19.66
CA ARG A 733 -84.37 17.77 20.72
C ARG A 733 -83.71 16.40 20.90
N TYR A 734 -84.46 15.31 20.74
CA TYR A 734 -83.95 13.94 20.82
C TYR A 734 -83.72 13.28 19.44
N ARG A 735 -83.82 14.04 18.34
CA ARG A 735 -83.38 13.58 17.01
C ARG A 735 -81.89 13.35 17.05
N HIS A 736 -81.42 12.21 16.52
CA HIS A 736 -80.02 11.83 16.61
C HIS A 736 -79.07 12.88 16.03
N GLU A 737 -79.48 13.62 14.99
CA GLU A 737 -78.70 14.73 14.41
C GLU A 737 -78.49 15.89 15.41
N VAL A 738 -79.49 16.21 16.24
CA VAL A 738 -79.45 17.31 17.21
C VAL A 738 -78.70 16.88 18.48
N VAL A 739 -78.90 15.63 18.92
CA VAL A 739 -78.10 15.02 20.00
C VAL A 739 -76.62 14.95 19.58
N HIS A 740 -76.32 14.45 18.37
CA HIS A 740 -74.96 14.36 17.84
C HIS A 740 -74.31 15.74 17.66
N ASN A 741 -75.04 16.78 17.24
CA ASN A 741 -74.51 18.15 17.24
C ASN A 741 -74.28 18.69 18.66
N GLY A 742 -75.09 18.29 19.65
CA GLY A 742 -74.84 18.53 21.07
C GLY A 742 -73.55 17.85 21.54
N ASP A 743 -73.37 16.57 21.22
CA ASP A 743 -72.18 15.78 21.57
C ASP A 743 -70.93 16.31 20.85
N LEU A 744 -71.02 16.71 19.58
CA LEU A 744 -69.94 17.38 18.83
C LEU A 744 -69.59 18.74 19.43
N LYS A 745 -70.56 19.46 20.00
CA LYS A 745 -70.31 20.70 20.74
C LYS A 745 -69.61 20.42 22.08
N VAL A 746 -70.07 19.43 22.85
CA VAL A 746 -69.43 19.02 24.12
C VAL A 746 -68.02 18.47 23.86
N MET A 747 -67.82 17.67 22.81
CA MET A 747 -66.51 17.22 22.37
C MET A 747 -65.62 18.38 21.91
N ASN A 748 -66.15 19.39 21.22
CA ASN A 748 -65.39 20.61 20.91
C ASN A 748 -65.05 21.42 22.16
N GLU A 749 -65.95 21.59 23.12
CA GLU A 749 -65.69 22.31 24.36
C GLU A 749 -64.66 21.55 25.23
N TYR A 750 -64.75 20.22 25.30
CA TYR A 750 -63.77 19.36 25.95
C TYR A 750 -62.41 19.41 25.23
N LEU A 751 -62.37 19.27 23.90
CA LEU A 751 -61.15 19.35 23.11
C LEU A 751 -60.50 20.73 23.24
N ASN A 752 -61.27 21.82 23.20
CA ASN A 752 -60.76 23.17 23.46
C ASN A 752 -60.25 23.33 24.90
N ARG A 753 -60.87 22.68 25.88
CA ARG A 753 -60.40 22.67 27.29
C ARG A 753 -59.11 21.87 27.46
N VAL A 754 -58.99 20.72 26.78
CA VAL A 754 -57.77 19.91 26.71
C VAL A 754 -56.66 20.65 25.96
N LEU A 755 -56.94 21.27 24.81
CA LEU A 755 -55.98 22.10 24.06
C LEU A 755 -55.54 23.33 24.86
N ARG A 756 -56.42 23.95 25.64
CA ARG A 756 -56.04 25.02 26.60
C ARG A 756 -55.23 24.49 27.79
N ALA A 757 -55.41 23.24 28.20
CA ALA A 757 -54.59 22.61 29.23
C ALA A 757 -53.21 22.20 28.68
N SER A 758 -53.15 21.56 27.51
CA SER A 758 -51.91 21.12 26.88
C SER A 758 -51.08 22.29 26.35
N SER A 759 -51.70 23.36 25.82
CA SER A 759 -50.96 24.60 25.48
C SER A 759 -50.49 25.37 26.73
N ARG A 760 -51.17 25.25 27.87
CA ARG A 760 -50.65 25.76 29.16
C ARG A 760 -49.49 24.92 29.67
N HIS A 761 -49.56 23.59 29.59
CA HIS A 761 -48.44 22.72 29.92
C HIS A 761 -47.26 22.96 28.97
N LEU A 762 -47.44 22.88 27.65
CA LEU A 762 -46.42 23.24 26.68
C LEU A 762 -45.85 24.64 26.91
N ARG A 763 -46.64 25.64 27.32
CA ARG A 763 -46.11 26.98 27.65
C ARG A 763 -45.34 27.00 28.96
N LEU A 764 -45.72 26.23 29.97
CA LEU A 764 -44.98 26.08 31.23
C LEU A 764 -43.70 25.26 31.03
N ASP A 765 -43.73 24.24 30.18
CA ASP A 765 -42.59 23.39 29.88
C ASP A 765 -41.66 24.07 28.86
N ILE A 766 -42.18 24.91 27.95
CA ILE A 766 -41.37 25.88 27.19
C ILE A 766 -40.77 26.92 28.15
N MET A 767 -41.49 27.49 29.11
CA MET A 767 -40.90 28.40 30.10
C MET A 767 -39.82 27.71 30.94
N LYS A 768 -40.00 26.46 31.36
CA LYS A 768 -38.94 25.68 32.03
C LYS A 768 -37.76 25.43 31.11
N LEU A 769 -37.98 25.04 29.85
CA LEU A 769 -36.90 24.81 28.89
C LEU A 769 -36.22 26.13 28.47
N GLU A 770 -36.91 27.26 28.53
CA GLU A 770 -36.33 28.60 28.41
C GLU A 770 -35.49 28.92 29.66
N ASP A 771 -36.01 28.76 30.87
CA ASP A 771 -35.27 28.98 32.13
C ASP A 771 -34.06 28.03 32.28
N GLU A 772 -34.19 26.77 31.88
CA GLU A 772 -33.13 25.74 31.90
C GLU A 772 -32.09 26.01 30.79
N ALA A 773 -32.51 26.24 29.53
CA ALA A 773 -31.56 26.55 28.46
C ALA A 773 -30.88 27.92 28.62
N LEU A 774 -31.54 28.91 29.25
CA LEU A 774 -30.92 30.18 29.64
C LEU A 774 -30.05 30.08 30.90
N SER A 775 -30.17 28.99 31.68
CA SER A 775 -29.27 28.69 32.80
C SER A 775 -27.98 28.01 32.32
N ASP A 776 -28.08 27.07 31.38
CA ASP A 776 -26.91 26.35 30.84
C ASP A 776 -26.20 27.12 29.71
N LEU A 777 -26.85 28.06 29.02
CA LEU A 777 -26.24 28.91 27.98
C LEU A 777 -25.97 30.35 28.47
N SER A 778 -24.83 30.48 29.15
CA SER A 778 -24.12 31.72 29.56
C SER A 778 -24.46 32.29 30.94
N PRO A 779 -23.45 32.60 31.79
CA PRO A 779 -23.67 33.32 33.04
C PRO A 779 -24.17 34.74 32.77
N GLN A 780 -25.06 35.22 33.65
CA GLN A 780 -25.75 36.50 33.51
C GLN A 780 -24.77 37.71 33.51
N TYR A 781 -24.70 38.41 32.38
CA TYR A 781 -24.14 39.76 32.30
C TYR A 781 -25.27 40.80 32.17
N PRO A 782 -25.50 41.68 33.17
CA PRO A 782 -26.58 42.64 33.11
C PRO A 782 -26.27 43.82 32.16
N ASN A 783 -27.19 44.02 31.21
CA ASN A 783 -27.43 45.25 30.43
C ASN A 783 -26.43 45.67 29.33
N ARG A 784 -27.02 46.22 28.25
CA ARG A 784 -26.34 46.74 27.06
C ARG A 784 -25.59 48.05 27.33
N HIS A 785 -24.40 47.98 27.92
CA HIS A 785 -23.44 49.08 27.93
C HIS A 785 -22.13 48.66 27.27
N ARG A 786 -21.41 49.62 26.66
CA ARG A 786 -20.18 49.36 25.89
C ARG A 786 -19.20 48.51 26.69
N LEU A 787 -18.69 47.44 26.08
CA LEU A 787 -17.70 46.54 26.68
C LEU A 787 -16.51 47.37 27.21
N LYS A 788 -16.30 47.34 28.52
CA LYS A 788 -15.17 48.04 29.15
C LYS A 788 -13.88 47.42 28.63
N PHE A 789 -12.91 48.26 28.24
CA PHE A 789 -11.64 47.82 27.66
C PHE A 789 -10.94 46.71 28.48
N LYS A 790 -11.01 46.79 29.82
CA LYS A 790 -10.50 45.76 30.74
C LYS A 790 -11.09 44.36 30.49
N THR A 791 -12.38 44.25 30.16
CA THR A 791 -13.02 42.96 29.85
C THR A 791 -12.54 42.40 28.52
N VAL A 792 -12.42 43.25 27.49
CA VAL A 792 -11.87 42.85 26.19
C VAL A 792 -10.40 42.45 26.31
N ALA A 793 -9.59 43.21 27.05
CA ALA A 793 -8.19 42.90 27.31
C ALA A 793 -8.01 41.58 28.10
N LEU A 794 -8.91 41.27 29.05
CA LEU A 794 -8.90 39.98 29.76
C LEU A 794 -9.31 38.81 28.84
N MET A 795 -10.28 39.01 27.94
CA MET A 795 -10.65 38.02 26.93
C MET A 795 -9.50 37.76 25.94
N VAL A 796 -8.84 38.81 25.45
CA VAL A 796 -7.65 38.70 24.59
C VAL A 796 -6.50 38.02 25.34
N LEU A 797 -6.25 38.36 26.60
CA LEU A 797 -5.24 37.70 27.43
C LEU A 797 -5.55 36.21 27.66
N ALA A 798 -6.83 35.84 27.81
CA ALA A 798 -7.25 34.45 27.90
C ALA A 798 -7.05 33.70 26.57
N ALA A 799 -7.40 34.31 25.43
CA ALA A 799 -7.17 33.75 24.11
C ALA A 799 -5.67 33.54 23.83
N VAL A 800 -4.83 34.54 24.09
CA VAL A 800 -3.36 34.45 23.95
C VAL A 800 -2.78 33.37 24.86
N ARG A 801 -3.25 33.24 26.11
CA ARG A 801 -2.84 32.14 27.01
C ARG A 801 -3.25 30.77 26.51
N PHE A 802 -4.46 30.64 25.95
CA PHE A 802 -4.94 29.40 25.37
C PHE A 802 -4.14 29.01 24.12
N GLU A 803 -3.82 29.99 23.26
CA GLU A 803 -2.94 29.81 22.12
C GLU A 803 -1.53 29.35 22.55
N HIS A 804 -0.91 30.01 23.52
CA HIS A 804 0.41 29.62 24.03
C HIS A 804 0.39 28.21 24.66
N ALA A 805 -0.70 27.81 25.32
CA ALA A 805 -0.87 26.46 25.84
C ALA A 805 -1.00 25.43 24.70
N ALA A 806 -1.81 25.71 23.68
CA ALA A 806 -1.98 24.84 22.51
C ALA A 806 -0.69 24.72 21.68
N GLN A 807 0.03 25.83 21.47
CA GLN A 807 1.36 25.83 20.85
C GLN A 807 2.34 24.98 21.68
N LYS A 808 2.38 25.15 23.02
CA LYS A 808 3.26 24.34 23.88
C LYS A 808 2.94 22.84 23.76
N VAL A 809 1.68 22.44 23.83
CA VAL A 809 1.27 21.03 23.65
C VAL A 809 1.70 20.50 22.29
N ARG A 810 1.63 21.30 21.22
CA ARG A 810 2.13 20.94 19.88
C ARG A 810 3.65 20.76 19.86
N TRP A 811 4.42 21.64 20.51
CA TRP A 811 5.87 21.51 20.64
C TRP A 811 6.28 20.28 21.48
N ASP A 812 5.60 20.05 22.61
CA ASP A 812 5.85 18.88 23.47
C ASP A 812 5.51 17.56 22.74
N ALA A 813 4.44 17.54 21.92
CA ALA A 813 4.11 16.40 21.05
C ALA A 813 5.14 16.17 19.93
N GLN A 814 5.63 17.24 19.29
CA GLN A 814 6.71 17.16 18.31
C GLN A 814 8.01 16.64 18.96
N ARG A 815 8.35 17.12 20.16
CA ARG A 815 9.51 16.66 20.94
C ARG A 815 9.38 15.19 21.33
N LEU A 816 8.19 14.74 21.75
CA LEU A 816 7.91 13.33 22.04
C LEU A 816 8.05 12.45 20.80
N ASN A 817 7.56 12.88 19.65
CA ASN A 817 7.71 12.12 18.40
C ASN A 817 9.16 12.09 17.91
N TYR A 818 9.91 13.19 18.03
CA TYR A 818 11.36 13.22 17.75
C TYR A 818 12.15 12.28 18.69
N LEU A 819 11.86 12.29 20.00
CA LEU A 819 12.50 11.40 20.95
C LEU A 819 12.14 9.92 20.69
N ARG A 820 10.88 9.62 20.36
CA ARG A 820 10.46 8.28 19.92
C ARG A 820 11.21 7.82 18.67
N GLN A 821 11.36 8.70 17.68
CA GLN A 821 12.16 8.40 16.47
C GLN A 821 13.64 8.18 16.82
N LYS A 822 14.26 9.00 17.67
CA LYS A 822 15.66 8.82 18.10
C LYS A 822 15.89 7.47 18.79
N ILE A 823 14.96 7.06 19.66
CA ILE A 823 14.96 5.76 20.35
C ILE A 823 14.77 4.60 19.35
N VAL A 824 13.80 4.69 18.44
CA VAL A 824 13.54 3.65 17.42
C VAL A 824 14.72 3.48 16.44
N LEU A 825 15.49 4.54 16.21
CA LEU A 825 16.67 4.54 15.33
C LEU A 825 17.98 4.11 16.04
N ASP A 826 17.94 3.66 17.30
CA ASP A 826 19.13 3.23 18.07
C ASP A 826 20.23 4.33 18.15
N GLN A 827 19.86 5.62 18.05
CA GLN A 827 20.79 6.76 18.03
C GLN A 827 21.30 7.19 19.42
N ASP A 828 21.42 6.25 20.35
CA ASP A 828 21.86 6.49 21.74
C ASP A 828 23.39 6.61 21.90
N ARG A 829 24.14 6.65 20.79
CA ARG A 829 25.55 7.08 20.80
C ARG A 829 25.69 8.60 20.94
N VAL A 830 25.46 9.04 22.17
CA VAL A 830 25.88 10.33 22.76
C VAL A 830 25.21 11.57 22.17
N THR A 831 24.18 12.05 22.88
CA THR A 831 24.02 13.47 23.27
C THR A 831 22.87 13.57 24.25
N TRP A 832 23.21 13.91 25.50
CA TRP A 832 22.33 14.45 26.54
C TRP A 832 22.69 15.92 26.73
#